data_AF-A0A178U7K3-F1
#
_entry.id   AF-A0A178U7K3-F1
#
_cell.length_a   1.000
_cell.length_b   1.000
_cell.length_c   1.000
_cell.angle_alpha   90.00
_cell.angle_beta   90.00
_cell.angle_gamma   90.00
#
_symmetry.space_group_name_H-M   'P 1'
#
loop_
_entity.id
_entity.type
_entity.pdbx_description
1 polymer ?
#
loop_
_entity_poly.entity_id
_entity_poly.type
_entity_poly.pdbx_seq_one_letter_code
_entity_poly.pdbx_strand_id
1 'polypeptide(L)'
;MGGLKILPDIKLDECSIKSIDALILPGGNTWTETIHQPILEFAESCLKEGILVAAICGATIRFAQTGLLNSRPHTSNDLEYLKMICPTYTGEKYYRTEPVVTDGNLITASGDLWVQSGYTLGPRTIPDFELVYFPEGTNTKYTVGVDSFVLQEPCIILTKPEEEHGYQFDPDKNVRHLFVHFEFMDLRSEEPSYHNLLQGCSVYPINHNPLVSGFMNKLFWTANHQPLQWNRRLSVLTLAILEELDSSGDYSSNMSESLPVPVQKAIDYMAVRYAETISIEEIASHSGWTHEHFTRIFTASVGLTPKRFLLEMRLRRAEDRMLRGEGTIKQIAYQVGFKDEHHFSKIYKKIRGITASECNHSIEEAHSMGKFYYPKSKKRDDRYLVNVEQYKQFNRDGYIIVRGLLDKSDIAELFELAEQTRLDSQNISKKADAQSKDPLKEEFTASTRVHMLSRVNAAAERGMLNPRILDVLEALIGPDVYALQSMMFLNPPGKGGQGWHQDSCYVRTHPDTLIGAWIALEEVDEENGCLWVVPGSNHEPVYPPDGVGGGNVHALDAFGDLHAVQNVSNVNDEVNTLSKIVANYPVPIPVKLSPGDVLFFHSHLFHRSYPNRTTDRYRRSYVCHYCNARSWVPWDHDGFEGDSGNYRQILARGSTSQPYAEPAFGTTVYLTDEDEAHDSVSMGTYEELMKRVAEAGYAGIEAPMPSREDEAEFKQGLKRHGLSCIIQTFRELLDEWVQWVFCWGKNVTTLLTQRYRLVEFYEKVIGVSAERHAPVFAELVMSSCTLAIGHSQTAQLFGAGSVVAAQNHTVIIEFQVENVEAEYARLKPFVDVWVMEPTTMPWGNRSVLFRDPDGNLVNLFEPVTEEAIERFSGTARYVYRSDIKQTRGSADEAYQPLAKANRASAMHKAHRSRTESHLCR
;
A
#
# COMPACT_ATOMS: atom_id res chain seq x y z
N MET A 1 11.58 -35.48 6.98
CA MET A 1 11.29 -34.98 5.61
C MET A 1 11.35 -36.16 4.66
N GLY A 2 10.54 -36.22 3.58
CA GLY A 2 10.64 -37.31 2.58
C GLY A 2 10.57 -38.73 3.17
N GLY A 3 9.66 -38.99 4.12
CA GLY A 3 9.56 -40.27 4.83
C GLY A 3 10.63 -40.54 5.90
N LEU A 4 11.82 -39.91 5.83
CA LEU A 4 12.86 -40.02 6.85
C LEU A 4 12.38 -39.43 8.19
N LYS A 5 12.28 -40.32 9.18
CA LYS A 5 12.28 -40.00 10.61
C LYS A 5 13.73 -40.05 11.10
N ILE A 6 14.23 -38.92 11.59
CA ILE A 6 15.56 -38.80 12.19
C ILE A 6 15.34 -38.43 13.65
N LEU A 7 15.97 -39.17 14.56
CA LEU A 7 16.11 -38.80 15.97
C LEU A 7 17.57 -38.38 16.20
N PRO A 8 17.85 -37.40 17.07
CA PRO A 8 19.22 -37.03 17.40
C PRO A 8 19.84 -38.06 18.35
N ASP A 9 20.60 -39.01 17.81
CA ASP A 9 21.21 -40.12 18.56
C ASP A 9 22.42 -39.69 19.43
N ILE A 10 23.13 -38.63 19.02
CA ILE A 10 24.29 -38.04 19.72
C ILE A 10 24.27 -36.51 19.64
N LYS A 11 24.99 -35.84 20.54
CA LYS A 11 25.29 -34.40 20.42
C LYS A 11 26.56 -34.15 19.59
N LEU A 12 26.76 -32.88 19.22
CA LEU A 12 27.94 -32.43 18.49
C LEU A 12 29.24 -32.51 19.33
N ASP A 13 29.18 -32.18 20.62
CA ASP A 13 30.30 -32.29 21.56
C ASP A 13 30.67 -33.74 21.91
N GLU A 14 29.77 -34.68 21.64
CA GLU A 14 29.98 -36.13 21.73
C GLU A 14 30.52 -36.73 20.42
N CYS A 15 30.63 -35.93 19.35
CA CYS A 15 30.96 -36.40 18.01
C CYS A 15 32.46 -36.33 17.71
N SER A 16 33.04 -37.43 17.20
CA SER A 16 34.45 -37.50 16.81
C SER A 16 34.62 -37.38 15.30
N ILE A 17 35.50 -36.48 14.86
CA ILE A 17 35.89 -36.31 13.45
C ILE A 17 36.35 -37.66 12.85
N LYS A 18 37.03 -38.51 13.64
CA LYS A 18 37.54 -39.82 13.18
C LYS A 18 36.48 -40.92 13.03
N SER A 19 35.20 -40.62 13.25
CA SER A 19 34.07 -41.55 13.07
C SER A 19 33.00 -41.00 12.12
N ILE A 20 33.39 -40.13 11.17
CA ILE A 20 32.50 -39.52 10.18
C ILE A 20 33.05 -39.78 8.79
N ASP A 21 32.26 -40.47 7.95
CA ASP A 21 32.56 -40.59 6.52
C ASP A 21 32.12 -39.35 5.73
N ALA A 22 30.99 -38.73 6.11
CA ALA A 22 30.48 -37.48 5.54
C ALA A 22 29.65 -36.66 6.55
N LEU A 23 29.79 -35.33 6.50
CA LEU A 23 28.96 -34.38 7.23
C LEU A 23 28.02 -33.65 6.25
N ILE A 24 26.70 -33.74 6.47
CA ILE A 24 25.69 -33.09 5.62
C ILE A 24 25.01 -31.98 6.41
N LEU A 25 25.12 -30.74 5.93
CA LEU A 25 24.50 -29.55 6.47
C LEU A 25 23.31 -29.14 5.57
N PRO A 26 22.07 -29.52 5.91
CA PRO A 26 20.89 -29.20 5.11
C PRO A 26 20.52 -27.71 5.21
N GLY A 27 19.71 -27.23 4.26
CA GLY A 27 19.15 -25.89 4.30
C GLY A 27 18.25 -25.65 5.51
N GLY A 28 18.11 -24.39 5.90
CA GLY A 28 17.30 -23.92 7.03
C GLY A 28 17.34 -22.40 7.13
N ASN A 29 16.37 -21.81 7.83
CA ASN A 29 16.25 -20.36 8.01
C ASN A 29 17.12 -19.81 9.15
N THR A 30 17.48 -20.64 10.14
CA THR A 30 18.25 -20.22 11.32
C THR A 30 19.77 -20.13 11.09
N TRP A 31 20.30 -20.46 9.91
CA TRP A 31 21.76 -20.52 9.62
C TRP A 31 22.52 -19.18 9.78
N THR A 32 21.81 -18.06 9.90
CA THR A 32 22.38 -16.74 10.21
C THR A 32 22.59 -16.50 11.71
N GLU A 33 22.00 -17.34 12.58
CA GLU A 33 22.11 -17.24 14.04
C GLU A 33 23.45 -17.78 14.56
N THR A 34 23.92 -17.19 15.65
CA THR A 34 25.19 -17.57 16.32
C THR A 34 25.16 -18.96 16.95
N ILE A 35 23.97 -19.55 17.16
CA ILE A 35 23.81 -20.90 17.72
C ILE A 35 24.51 -21.99 16.88
N HIS A 36 24.67 -21.76 15.57
CA HIS A 36 25.33 -22.71 14.66
C HIS A 36 26.86 -22.59 14.65
N GLN A 37 27.45 -21.65 15.38
CA GLN A 37 28.91 -21.45 15.36
C GLN A 37 29.73 -22.74 15.61
N PRO A 38 29.35 -23.62 16.57
CA PRO A 38 30.08 -24.88 16.80
C PRO A 38 30.05 -25.87 15.64
N ILE A 39 28.93 -25.98 14.90
CA ILE A 39 28.83 -26.94 13.77
C ILE A 39 29.65 -26.48 12.56
N LEU A 40 29.90 -25.17 12.43
CA LEU A 40 30.76 -24.60 11.38
C LEU A 40 32.24 -24.86 11.66
N GLU A 41 32.68 -24.67 12.91
CA GLU A 41 34.06 -24.93 13.34
C GLU A 41 34.38 -26.43 13.23
N PHE A 42 33.39 -27.28 13.53
CA PHE A 42 33.44 -28.71 13.28
C PHE A 42 33.52 -29.05 11.78
N ALA A 43 32.68 -28.42 10.94
CA ALA A 43 32.70 -28.63 9.50
C ALA A 43 34.00 -28.17 8.83
N GLU A 44 34.58 -27.04 9.25
CA GLU A 44 35.91 -26.60 8.82
C GLU A 44 37.00 -27.61 9.24
N SER A 45 36.87 -28.22 10.41
CA SER A 45 37.79 -29.25 10.89
C SER A 45 37.67 -30.56 10.09
N CYS A 46 36.45 -31.00 9.76
CA CYS A 46 36.22 -32.10 8.82
C CYS A 46 36.82 -31.80 7.43
N LEU A 47 36.65 -30.58 6.91
CA LEU A 47 37.23 -30.18 5.63
C LEU A 47 38.77 -30.22 5.64
N LYS A 48 39.42 -29.89 6.77
CA LYS A 48 40.88 -29.95 6.95
C LYS A 48 41.43 -31.38 7.04
N GLU A 49 40.71 -32.29 7.70
CA GLU A 49 41.07 -33.71 7.80
C GLU A 49 40.69 -34.53 6.55
N GLY A 50 40.19 -33.89 5.49
CA GLY A 50 39.86 -34.53 4.21
C GLY A 50 38.50 -35.22 4.14
N ILE A 51 37.68 -35.11 5.18
CA ILE A 51 36.33 -35.70 5.26
C ILE A 51 35.37 -34.93 4.36
N LEU A 52 34.40 -35.65 3.78
CA LEU A 52 33.39 -35.06 2.90
C LEU A 52 32.44 -34.16 3.69
N VAL A 53 32.25 -32.92 3.24
CA VAL A 53 31.26 -31.99 3.79
C VAL A 53 30.35 -31.49 2.68
N ALA A 54 29.04 -31.64 2.86
CA ALA A 54 28.01 -31.14 1.94
C ALA A 54 27.23 -29.99 2.59
N ALA A 55 27.17 -28.82 1.94
CA ALA A 55 26.38 -27.67 2.38
C ALA A 55 25.29 -27.33 1.36
N ILE A 56 24.04 -27.27 1.81
CA ILE A 56 22.86 -27.11 0.96
C ILE A 56 22.11 -25.82 1.33
N CYS A 57 21.72 -25.03 0.33
CA CYS A 57 20.87 -23.84 0.51
C CYS A 57 21.42 -22.92 1.62
N GLY A 58 20.68 -22.65 2.71
CA GLY A 58 21.10 -21.76 3.80
C GLY A 58 22.47 -22.07 4.43
N ALA A 59 22.95 -23.32 4.38
CA ALA A 59 24.27 -23.66 4.91
C ALA A 59 25.43 -23.06 4.08
N THR A 60 25.25 -22.88 2.77
CA THR A 60 26.29 -22.28 1.90
C THR A 60 26.51 -20.80 2.23
N ILE A 61 25.45 -20.09 2.65
CA ILE A 61 25.49 -18.70 3.12
C ILE A 61 26.52 -18.56 4.24
N ARG A 62 26.43 -19.43 5.24
CA ARG A 62 27.29 -19.34 6.41
C ARG A 62 28.74 -19.76 6.12
N PHE A 63 28.96 -20.68 5.16
CA PHE A 63 30.29 -20.99 4.62
C PHE A 63 30.90 -19.83 3.81
N ALA A 64 30.08 -18.99 3.17
CA ALA A 64 30.55 -17.76 2.55
C ALA A 64 30.94 -16.70 3.60
N GLN A 65 30.17 -16.54 4.69
CA GLN A 65 30.49 -15.60 5.78
C GLN A 65 31.81 -15.94 6.48
N THR A 66 32.10 -17.22 6.72
CA THR A 66 33.39 -17.68 7.28
C THR A 66 34.52 -17.74 6.25
N GLY A 67 34.23 -17.49 4.97
CA GLY A 67 35.21 -17.47 3.89
C GLY A 67 35.65 -18.85 3.38
N LEU A 68 35.02 -19.95 3.81
CA LEU A 68 35.30 -21.31 3.31
C LEU A 68 35.06 -21.44 1.79
N LEU A 69 34.15 -20.63 1.24
CA LEU A 69 33.87 -20.56 -0.20
C LEU A 69 34.79 -19.57 -0.96
N ASN A 70 35.64 -18.80 -0.28
CA ASN A 70 36.46 -17.75 -0.91
C ASN A 70 37.63 -18.29 -1.76
N SER A 71 37.89 -19.60 -1.74
CA SER A 71 39.04 -20.25 -2.40
C SER A 71 38.70 -21.50 -3.24
N ARG A 72 37.44 -21.93 -3.28
CA ARG A 72 37.00 -23.24 -3.81
C ARG A 72 35.81 -23.08 -4.77
N PRO A 73 35.75 -23.82 -5.90
CA PRO A 73 34.54 -23.90 -6.73
C PRO A 73 33.28 -24.26 -5.91
N HIS A 74 32.20 -23.51 -6.09
CA HIS A 74 30.95 -23.70 -5.33
C HIS A 74 29.72 -23.11 -6.03
N THR A 75 28.54 -23.46 -5.52
CA THR A 75 27.23 -22.86 -5.86
C THR A 75 26.48 -22.42 -4.59
N SER A 76 25.38 -21.70 -4.76
CA SER A 76 24.44 -21.28 -3.73
C SER A 76 23.05 -21.11 -4.35
N ASN A 77 22.12 -20.44 -3.65
CA ASN A 77 20.81 -20.09 -4.22
C ASN A 77 20.93 -18.99 -5.29
N ASP A 78 21.79 -17.99 -5.08
CA ASP A 78 22.15 -16.94 -6.03
C ASP A 78 23.46 -16.27 -5.60
N LEU A 79 24.21 -15.71 -6.57
CA LEU A 79 25.50 -15.04 -6.35
C LEU A 79 25.36 -13.64 -5.75
N GLU A 80 24.45 -12.81 -6.26
CA GLU A 80 24.28 -11.45 -5.75
C GLU A 80 23.61 -11.45 -4.38
N TYR A 81 22.68 -12.37 -4.13
CA TYR A 81 22.16 -12.65 -2.79
C TYR A 81 23.28 -13.03 -1.82
N LEU A 82 24.17 -13.95 -2.21
CA LEU A 82 25.31 -14.37 -1.40
C LEU A 82 26.26 -13.20 -1.09
N LYS A 83 26.55 -12.34 -2.08
CA LYS A 83 27.36 -11.11 -1.89
C LYS A 83 26.66 -10.10 -0.96
N MET A 84 25.35 -9.93 -1.08
CA MET A 84 24.55 -8.99 -0.28
C MET A 84 24.50 -9.37 1.20
N ILE A 85 24.28 -10.65 1.52
CA ILE A 85 24.14 -11.16 2.89
C ILE A 85 25.46 -11.61 3.53
N CYS A 86 26.51 -11.75 2.71
CA CYS A 86 27.87 -12.07 3.14
C CYS A 86 28.85 -10.99 2.62
N PRO A 87 28.84 -9.75 3.11
CA PRO A 87 29.79 -8.72 2.66
C PRO A 87 31.28 -9.01 2.96
N THR A 88 31.59 -10.11 3.66
CA THR A 88 32.94 -10.68 3.81
C THR A 88 33.30 -11.74 2.75
N TYR A 89 32.37 -12.12 1.88
CA TYR A 89 32.57 -13.07 0.80
C TYR A 89 33.36 -12.42 -0.35
N THR A 90 34.36 -13.15 -0.83
CA THR A 90 35.23 -12.77 -1.96
C THR A 90 35.40 -13.91 -2.97
N GLY A 91 34.57 -14.96 -2.83
CA GLY A 91 34.63 -16.19 -3.62
C GLY A 91 34.03 -16.12 -5.02
N GLU A 92 33.50 -14.97 -5.45
CA GLU A 92 32.74 -14.77 -6.69
C GLU A 92 33.38 -15.40 -7.93
N LYS A 93 34.70 -15.29 -8.10
CA LYS A 93 35.46 -15.91 -9.21
C LYS A 93 35.39 -17.46 -9.25
N TYR A 94 35.03 -18.09 -8.15
CA TYR A 94 34.85 -19.54 -8.01
C TYR A 94 33.36 -19.96 -8.04
N TYR A 95 32.41 -19.02 -8.04
CA TYR A 95 31.00 -19.34 -8.14
C TYR A 95 30.68 -20.02 -9.48
N ARG A 96 29.74 -20.96 -9.47
CA ARG A 96 29.19 -21.60 -10.68
C ARG A 96 27.68 -21.66 -10.58
N THR A 97 27.00 -21.27 -11.66
CA THR A 97 25.53 -21.33 -11.79
C THR A 97 25.10 -22.74 -12.17
N GLU A 98 25.41 -23.69 -11.29
CA GLU A 98 25.15 -25.13 -11.43
C GLU A 98 24.36 -25.60 -10.19
N PRO A 99 23.40 -26.55 -10.30
CA PRO A 99 22.56 -26.94 -9.16
C PRO A 99 23.34 -27.54 -7.97
N VAL A 100 24.42 -28.25 -8.27
CA VAL A 100 25.36 -28.87 -7.32
C VAL A 100 26.79 -28.70 -7.87
N VAL A 101 27.74 -28.30 -7.02
CA VAL A 101 29.15 -28.13 -7.36
C VAL A 101 30.02 -28.84 -6.34
N THR A 102 30.97 -29.64 -6.83
CA THR A 102 31.90 -30.43 -6.02
C THR A 102 33.34 -29.98 -6.26
N ASP A 103 34.05 -29.69 -5.17
CA ASP A 103 35.49 -29.41 -5.16
C ASP A 103 36.16 -30.31 -4.11
N GLY A 104 36.79 -31.41 -4.56
CA GLY A 104 37.44 -32.37 -3.67
C GLY A 104 36.47 -32.93 -2.62
N ASN A 105 36.71 -32.61 -1.34
CA ASN A 105 35.87 -33.01 -0.20
C ASN A 105 34.78 -32.00 0.18
N LEU A 106 34.53 -30.96 -0.61
CA LEU A 106 33.41 -30.03 -0.44
C LEU A 106 32.37 -30.27 -1.53
N ILE A 107 31.11 -30.46 -1.13
CA ILE A 107 29.95 -30.39 -2.02
C ILE A 107 29.13 -29.17 -1.59
N THR A 108 28.70 -28.36 -2.56
CA THR A 108 27.72 -27.29 -2.35
C THR A 108 26.53 -27.49 -3.27
N ALA A 109 25.33 -27.17 -2.79
CA ALA A 109 24.12 -27.29 -3.57
C ALA A 109 23.18 -26.09 -3.33
N SER A 110 22.51 -25.67 -4.39
CA SER A 110 21.38 -24.76 -4.32
C SER A 110 20.19 -25.40 -3.56
N GLY A 111 19.26 -24.59 -3.07
CA GLY A 111 17.96 -25.06 -2.55
C GLY A 111 16.92 -25.40 -3.62
N ASP A 112 17.34 -25.53 -4.87
CA ASP A 112 16.48 -25.68 -6.04
C ASP A 112 16.26 -27.17 -6.36
N LEU A 113 15.01 -27.63 -6.43
CA LEU A 113 14.74 -29.07 -6.53
C LEU A 113 14.80 -29.58 -7.98
N TRP A 114 15.81 -30.41 -8.25
CA TRP A 114 15.98 -31.11 -9.52
C TRP A 114 15.77 -32.62 -9.32
N VAL A 115 14.84 -33.18 -10.08
CA VAL A 115 14.53 -34.62 -10.12
C VAL A 115 15.35 -35.27 -11.24
N GLN A 116 15.90 -36.44 -10.96
CA GLN A 116 16.68 -37.21 -11.95
C GLN A 116 15.80 -37.72 -13.10
N SER A 117 16.35 -37.77 -14.30
CA SER A 117 15.64 -38.30 -15.48
C SER A 117 15.12 -39.73 -15.25
N GLY A 118 13.91 -40.00 -15.74
CA GLY A 118 13.24 -41.30 -15.62
C GLY A 118 12.77 -41.68 -14.21
N TYR A 119 12.92 -40.82 -13.20
CA TYR A 119 12.41 -41.06 -11.84
C TYR A 119 10.87 -41.16 -11.83
N THR A 120 10.30 -41.80 -10.81
CA THR A 120 8.84 -41.92 -10.63
C THR A 120 8.45 -41.61 -9.19
N LEU A 121 7.41 -40.80 -9.01
CA LEU A 121 6.87 -40.36 -7.73
C LEU A 121 5.38 -40.69 -7.67
N GLY A 122 4.96 -41.40 -6.62
CA GLY A 122 3.56 -41.83 -6.44
C GLY A 122 3.26 -43.23 -7.03
N PRO A 123 1.97 -43.62 -7.12
CA PRO A 123 0.80 -42.85 -6.72
C PRO A 123 0.80 -42.48 -5.23
N ARG A 124 0.28 -41.29 -4.91
CA ARG A 124 0.12 -40.76 -3.54
C ARG A 124 -1.15 -39.89 -3.46
N THR A 125 -1.70 -39.72 -2.25
CA THR A 125 -2.61 -38.61 -1.91
C THR A 125 -1.89 -37.60 -1.01
N ILE A 126 -2.46 -36.40 -0.88
CA ILE A 126 -1.99 -35.31 -0.01
C ILE A 126 -3.21 -34.63 0.66
N PRO A 127 -3.10 -34.11 1.90
CA PRO A 127 -4.23 -33.53 2.63
C PRO A 127 -4.46 -32.03 2.35
N ASP A 128 -3.59 -31.41 1.56
CA ASP A 128 -3.53 -30.00 1.22
C ASP A 128 -3.53 -29.81 -0.31
N PHE A 129 -3.66 -28.56 -0.79
CA PHE A 129 -3.49 -28.27 -2.22
C PHE A 129 -1.99 -28.16 -2.54
N GLU A 130 -1.57 -28.71 -3.67
CA GLU A 130 -0.19 -28.61 -4.16
C GLU A 130 -0.18 -27.93 -5.53
N LEU A 131 0.44 -26.75 -5.62
CA LEU A 131 0.76 -26.07 -6.87
C LEU A 131 2.17 -26.47 -7.31
N VAL A 132 2.29 -27.17 -8.44
CA VAL A 132 3.58 -27.61 -9.00
C VAL A 132 3.88 -26.83 -10.28
N TYR A 133 5.06 -26.23 -10.38
CA TYR A 133 5.50 -25.42 -11.51
C TYR A 133 6.63 -26.11 -12.30
N PHE A 134 6.35 -26.35 -13.58
CA PHE A 134 7.32 -26.77 -14.59
C PHE A 134 7.67 -25.56 -15.47
N PRO A 135 8.84 -24.92 -15.28
CA PRO A 135 9.23 -23.70 -16.01
C PRO A 135 9.60 -23.94 -17.48
N GLU A 136 9.73 -25.21 -17.89
CA GLU A 136 10.02 -25.62 -19.26
C GLU A 136 9.22 -26.89 -19.61
N GLY A 137 8.97 -27.10 -20.90
CA GLY A 137 8.34 -28.33 -21.39
C GLY A 137 9.22 -29.55 -21.22
N THR A 138 8.62 -30.68 -20.84
CA THR A 138 9.30 -31.96 -20.58
C THR A 138 8.48 -33.14 -21.07
N ASN A 139 9.10 -34.31 -21.24
CA ASN A 139 8.37 -35.57 -21.44
C ASN A 139 7.92 -36.20 -20.11
N THR A 140 7.86 -35.42 -19.02
CA THR A 140 7.23 -35.85 -17.76
C THR A 140 5.77 -36.18 -18.02
N LYS A 141 5.34 -37.34 -17.51
CA LYS A 141 3.95 -37.78 -17.54
C LYS A 141 3.33 -37.63 -16.14
N TYR A 142 2.34 -36.76 -16.03
CA TYR A 142 1.49 -36.65 -14.85
C TYR A 142 0.29 -37.62 -14.96
N THR A 143 -0.17 -38.12 -13.83
CA THR A 143 -1.37 -38.97 -13.70
C THR A 143 -2.15 -38.51 -12.49
N VAL A 144 -3.47 -38.34 -12.62
CA VAL A 144 -4.38 -38.01 -11.50
C VAL A 144 -5.72 -38.71 -11.72
N GLY A 145 -6.17 -39.49 -10.73
CA GLY A 145 -7.34 -40.34 -10.87
C GLY A 145 -7.24 -41.29 -12.07
N VAL A 146 -8.07 -41.05 -13.09
CA VAL A 146 -8.09 -41.83 -14.36
C VAL A 146 -7.34 -41.13 -15.50
N ASP A 147 -7.02 -39.84 -15.35
CA ASP A 147 -6.49 -38.99 -16.41
C ASP A 147 -4.96 -38.93 -16.39
N SER A 148 -4.38 -38.63 -17.55
CA SER A 148 -2.93 -38.54 -17.69
C SER A 148 -2.49 -37.58 -18.80
N PHE A 149 -1.46 -36.81 -18.47
CA PHE A 149 -0.99 -35.66 -19.25
C PHE A 149 0.52 -35.80 -19.47
N VAL A 150 1.02 -35.40 -20.65
CA VAL A 150 2.47 -35.29 -20.90
C VAL A 150 2.80 -33.81 -20.98
N LEU A 151 3.71 -33.36 -20.11
CA LEU A 151 3.93 -31.94 -19.78
C LEU A 151 4.85 -31.25 -20.81
N GLN A 152 4.53 -31.38 -22.10
CA GLN A 152 5.42 -31.01 -23.21
C GLN A 152 5.69 -29.49 -23.35
N GLU A 153 5.03 -28.67 -22.54
CA GLU A 153 5.16 -27.22 -22.48
C GLU A 153 5.21 -26.71 -21.03
N PRO A 154 5.76 -25.51 -20.76
CA PRO A 154 5.71 -24.89 -19.43
C PRO A 154 4.29 -24.88 -18.88
N CYS A 155 4.11 -25.38 -17.65
CA CYS A 155 2.79 -25.53 -17.04
C CYS A 155 2.83 -25.37 -15.52
N ILE A 156 1.66 -25.12 -14.97
CA ILE A 156 1.36 -25.38 -13.56
C ILE A 156 0.43 -26.59 -13.47
N ILE A 157 0.59 -27.37 -12.41
CA ILE A 157 -0.34 -28.41 -11.99
C ILE A 157 -0.94 -27.97 -10.66
N LEU A 158 -2.26 -28.09 -10.54
CA LEU A 158 -2.98 -27.99 -9.28
C LEU A 158 -3.49 -29.38 -8.88
N THR A 159 -2.90 -29.93 -7.85
CA THR A 159 -3.36 -31.15 -7.17
C THR A 159 -4.27 -30.75 -6.02
N LYS A 160 -5.46 -31.35 -5.92
CA LYS A 160 -6.44 -31.06 -4.85
C LYS A 160 -6.28 -32.05 -3.68
N PRO A 161 -6.74 -31.70 -2.46
CA PRO A 161 -6.75 -32.60 -1.32
C PRO A 161 -7.39 -33.95 -1.63
N GLU A 162 -6.72 -35.02 -1.20
CA GLU A 162 -7.08 -36.44 -1.39
C GLU A 162 -7.18 -36.94 -2.86
N GLU A 163 -6.77 -36.14 -3.86
CA GLU A 163 -6.59 -36.65 -5.23
C GLU A 163 -5.39 -37.62 -5.31
N GLU A 164 -5.64 -38.88 -5.70
CA GLU A 164 -4.57 -39.83 -5.99
C GLU A 164 -3.88 -39.45 -7.29
N HIS A 165 -2.59 -39.13 -7.20
CA HIS A 165 -1.81 -38.62 -8.31
C HIS A 165 -0.35 -39.12 -8.30
N GLY A 166 0.35 -38.93 -9.41
CA GLY A 166 1.73 -39.37 -9.58
C GLY A 166 2.41 -38.78 -10.81
N TYR A 167 3.73 -38.96 -10.86
CA TYR A 167 4.62 -38.41 -11.88
C TYR A 167 5.60 -39.48 -12.36
N GLN A 168 5.74 -39.65 -13.66
CA GLN A 168 6.88 -40.33 -14.29
C GLN A 168 7.69 -39.25 -15.02
N PHE A 169 8.83 -38.86 -14.47
CA PHE A 169 9.63 -37.74 -14.96
C PHE A 169 10.34 -38.07 -16.27
N ASP A 170 10.59 -37.02 -17.07
CA ASP A 170 11.24 -37.08 -18.38
C ASP A 170 12.43 -38.06 -18.41
N PRO A 171 12.43 -39.10 -19.27
CA PRO A 171 13.49 -40.10 -19.29
C PRO A 171 14.85 -39.54 -19.74
N ASP A 172 14.86 -38.49 -20.55
CA ASP A 172 16.04 -38.05 -21.30
C ASP A 172 16.76 -36.85 -20.67
N LYS A 173 16.11 -36.14 -19.73
CA LYS A 173 16.72 -35.00 -18.98
C LYS A 173 16.25 -34.92 -17.53
N ASN A 174 17.08 -34.32 -16.67
CA ASN A 174 16.68 -33.97 -15.31
C ASN A 174 15.61 -32.86 -15.35
N VAL A 175 14.66 -32.91 -14.43
CA VAL A 175 13.49 -32.02 -14.41
C VAL A 175 13.50 -31.14 -13.17
N ARG A 176 13.41 -29.83 -13.36
CA ARG A 176 13.23 -28.87 -12.27
C ARG A 176 11.79 -28.95 -11.77
N HIS A 177 11.61 -29.39 -10.52
CA HIS A 177 10.31 -29.73 -9.94
C HIS A 177 10.06 -28.80 -8.74
N LEU A 178 9.45 -27.65 -9.00
CA LEU A 178 9.17 -26.65 -7.96
C LEU A 178 7.73 -26.79 -7.48
N PHE A 179 7.47 -26.84 -6.18
CA PHE A 179 6.11 -26.98 -5.65
C PHE A 179 5.84 -26.14 -4.40
N VAL A 180 4.57 -25.84 -4.18
CA VAL A 180 4.04 -25.09 -3.03
C VAL A 180 2.83 -25.85 -2.49
N HIS A 181 2.88 -26.29 -1.23
CA HIS A 181 1.70 -26.75 -0.50
C HIS A 181 1.00 -25.57 0.17
N PHE A 182 -0.33 -25.57 0.16
CA PHE A 182 -1.13 -24.55 0.84
C PHE A 182 -2.52 -25.09 1.26
N GLU A 183 -3.08 -24.49 2.29
CA GLU A 183 -4.49 -24.59 2.61
C GLU A 183 -5.18 -23.26 2.27
N PHE A 184 -6.36 -23.35 1.66
CA PHE A 184 -7.21 -22.21 1.36
C PHE A 184 -8.67 -22.68 1.49
N MET A 185 -9.45 -22.02 2.34
CA MET A 185 -10.74 -22.55 2.78
C MET A 185 -11.84 -22.40 1.72
N ASP A 186 -11.79 -21.33 0.92
CA ASP A 186 -12.79 -21.05 -0.12
C ASP A 186 -12.75 -22.08 -1.27
N LEU A 187 -11.57 -22.70 -1.51
CA LEU A 187 -11.44 -23.85 -2.41
C LEU A 187 -11.98 -25.18 -1.83
N ARG A 188 -12.32 -25.23 -0.53
CA ARG A 188 -12.88 -26.41 0.15
C ARG A 188 -14.39 -26.32 0.37
N SER A 189 -15.00 -25.15 0.24
CA SER A 189 -16.43 -24.90 0.48
C SER A 189 -17.33 -25.00 -0.75
N GLU A 190 -16.78 -25.37 -1.91
CA GLU A 190 -17.47 -25.34 -3.23
C GLU A 190 -18.01 -23.94 -3.61
N GLU A 191 -17.31 -22.87 -3.21
CA GLU A 191 -17.65 -21.50 -3.60
C GLU A 191 -17.69 -21.32 -5.12
N PRO A 192 -18.68 -20.59 -5.68
CA PRO A 192 -18.80 -20.39 -7.14
C PRO A 192 -17.58 -19.68 -7.77
N SER A 193 -16.84 -18.90 -6.97
CA SER A 193 -15.73 -18.04 -7.41
C SER A 193 -14.49 -18.79 -7.90
N TYR A 194 -14.39 -20.10 -7.66
CA TYR A 194 -13.29 -20.95 -8.13
C TYR A 194 -13.78 -22.21 -8.86
N HIS A 195 -15.01 -22.16 -9.40
CA HIS A 195 -15.67 -23.33 -9.99
C HIS A 195 -14.91 -23.87 -11.21
N ASN A 196 -14.31 -22.98 -12.02
CA ASN A 196 -13.53 -23.37 -13.20
C ASN A 196 -12.22 -24.07 -12.78
N LEU A 197 -11.54 -23.58 -11.74
CA LEU A 197 -10.31 -24.16 -11.21
C LEU A 197 -10.54 -25.51 -10.49
N LEU A 198 -11.68 -25.65 -9.80
CA LEU A 198 -12.03 -26.86 -9.04
C LEU A 198 -12.60 -27.99 -9.92
N GLN A 199 -13.39 -27.67 -10.95
CA GLN A 199 -13.92 -28.66 -11.91
C GLN A 199 -13.08 -28.80 -13.19
N GLY A 200 -12.07 -27.95 -13.36
CA GLY A 200 -11.17 -27.94 -14.51
C GLY A 200 -10.09 -29.03 -14.51
N CYS A 201 -9.30 -29.01 -15.58
CA CYS A 201 -8.13 -29.87 -15.76
C CYS A 201 -7.07 -29.59 -14.69
N SER A 202 -6.50 -30.61 -14.04
CA SER A 202 -5.42 -30.41 -13.06
C SER A 202 -4.12 -29.85 -13.66
N VAL A 203 -3.98 -29.75 -14.99
CA VAL A 203 -2.78 -29.25 -15.69
C VAL A 203 -3.13 -28.02 -16.53
N TYR A 204 -2.42 -26.93 -16.29
CA TYR A 204 -2.61 -25.61 -16.88
C TYR A 204 -1.35 -25.17 -17.65
N PRO A 205 -1.35 -25.20 -19.00
CA PRO A 205 -0.27 -24.62 -19.80
C PRO A 205 -0.16 -23.11 -19.59
N ILE A 206 1.07 -22.61 -19.35
CA ILE A 206 1.30 -21.18 -19.06
C ILE A 206 2.13 -20.46 -20.14
N ASN A 207 2.32 -21.09 -21.30
CA ASN A 207 3.01 -20.52 -22.47
C ASN A 207 2.49 -19.12 -22.89
N HIS A 208 1.20 -18.86 -22.67
CA HIS A 208 0.56 -17.58 -22.97
C HIS A 208 0.28 -16.72 -21.72
N ASN A 209 0.61 -17.21 -20.51
CA ASN A 209 0.46 -16.47 -19.26
C ASN A 209 1.82 -16.20 -18.59
N PRO A 210 2.49 -15.08 -18.92
CA PRO A 210 3.76 -14.70 -18.31
C PRO A 210 3.60 -14.20 -16.85
N LEU A 211 2.38 -13.87 -16.41
CA LEU A 211 2.09 -13.38 -15.06
C LEU A 211 2.20 -14.51 -14.05
N VAL A 212 1.53 -15.63 -14.32
CA VAL A 212 1.64 -16.86 -13.52
C VAL A 212 3.10 -17.32 -13.40
N SER A 213 3.86 -17.29 -14.50
CA SER A 213 5.32 -17.51 -14.48
C SER A 213 6.05 -16.51 -13.58
N GLY A 214 5.73 -15.22 -13.70
CA GLY A 214 6.34 -14.15 -12.91
C GLY A 214 6.01 -14.25 -11.41
N PHE A 215 4.77 -14.56 -11.06
CA PHE A 215 4.29 -14.76 -9.70
C PHE A 215 4.90 -15.99 -9.06
N MET A 216 4.98 -17.14 -9.74
CA MET A 216 5.68 -18.32 -9.21
C MET A 216 7.17 -18.01 -8.96
N ASN A 217 7.87 -17.41 -9.92
CA ASN A 217 9.27 -17.02 -9.71
C ASN A 217 9.41 -16.01 -8.55
N LYS A 218 8.46 -15.07 -8.38
CA LYS A 218 8.46 -14.12 -7.26
C LYS A 218 8.08 -14.77 -5.92
N LEU A 219 7.24 -15.81 -5.92
CA LEU A 219 6.86 -16.61 -4.75
C LEU A 219 8.07 -17.38 -4.24
N PHE A 220 8.72 -18.17 -5.09
CA PHE A 220 9.96 -18.88 -4.73
C PHE A 220 11.08 -17.93 -4.31
N TRP A 221 11.25 -16.78 -5.00
CA TRP A 221 12.19 -15.74 -4.56
C TRP A 221 11.84 -15.23 -3.15
N THR A 222 10.58 -14.87 -2.90
CA THR A 222 10.14 -14.31 -1.61
C THR A 222 10.27 -15.32 -0.46
N ALA A 223 9.96 -16.59 -0.71
CA ALA A 223 10.12 -17.70 0.23
C ALA A 223 11.59 -17.94 0.61
N ASN A 224 12.51 -17.76 -0.35
CA ASN A 224 13.95 -17.93 -0.16
C ASN A 224 14.68 -16.71 0.47
N HIS A 225 14.06 -15.53 0.47
CA HIS A 225 14.68 -14.28 0.96
C HIS A 225 14.10 -13.76 2.30
N GLN A 226 13.03 -14.38 2.81
CA GLN A 226 12.43 -14.24 4.16
C GLN A 226 12.54 -12.86 4.87
N PRO A 227 12.03 -11.76 4.28
CA PRO A 227 11.86 -10.50 5.01
C PRO A 227 10.76 -10.62 6.08
N LEU A 228 10.75 -9.66 7.01
CA LEU A 228 9.55 -9.39 7.84
C LEU A 228 8.31 -9.30 6.93
N GLN A 229 7.21 -9.94 7.35
CA GLN A 229 5.95 -10.11 6.59
C GLN A 229 5.97 -11.10 5.39
N TRP A 230 6.96 -11.99 5.26
CA TRP A 230 7.03 -12.94 4.12
C TRP A 230 5.75 -13.76 3.91
N ASN A 231 5.13 -14.32 4.97
CA ASN A 231 3.88 -15.11 4.87
C ASN A 231 2.77 -14.36 4.10
N ARG A 232 2.44 -13.13 4.50
CA ARG A 232 1.38 -12.33 3.83
C ARG A 232 1.69 -12.09 2.35
N ARG A 233 2.98 -11.94 2.00
CA ARG A 233 3.41 -11.77 0.61
C ARG A 233 3.29 -13.07 -0.19
N LEU A 234 3.56 -14.23 0.42
CA LEU A 234 3.31 -15.52 -0.21
C LEU A 234 1.79 -15.75 -0.40
N SER A 235 0.96 -15.50 0.61
CA SER A 235 -0.50 -15.63 0.50
C SER A 235 -1.07 -14.79 -0.66
N VAL A 236 -0.66 -13.52 -0.78
CA VAL A 236 -1.09 -12.64 -1.90
C VAL A 236 -0.59 -13.15 -3.26
N LEU A 237 0.63 -13.70 -3.34
CA LEU A 237 1.14 -14.29 -4.59
C LEU A 237 0.40 -15.58 -4.95
N THR A 238 0.15 -16.48 -3.98
CA THR A 238 -0.64 -17.70 -4.19
C THR A 238 -2.06 -17.38 -4.63
N LEU A 239 -2.74 -16.43 -3.98
CA LEU A 239 -4.08 -15.97 -4.41
C LEU A 239 -4.05 -15.42 -5.83
N ALA A 240 -3.10 -14.54 -6.16
CA ALA A 240 -2.96 -14.03 -7.53
C ALA A 240 -2.74 -15.16 -8.57
N ILE A 241 -1.98 -16.21 -8.23
CA ILE A 241 -1.81 -17.39 -9.09
C ILE A 241 -3.12 -18.18 -9.25
N LEU A 242 -3.93 -18.32 -8.20
CA LEU A 242 -5.21 -19.05 -8.26
C LEU A 242 -6.25 -18.28 -9.08
N GLU A 243 -6.36 -16.97 -8.89
CA GLU A 243 -7.21 -16.05 -9.68
C GLU A 243 -6.85 -16.10 -11.17
N GLU A 244 -5.56 -16.07 -11.51
CA GLU A 244 -5.05 -16.19 -12.88
C GLU A 244 -5.36 -17.56 -13.51
N LEU A 245 -5.29 -18.64 -12.73
CA LEU A 245 -5.56 -20.00 -13.22
C LEU A 245 -7.06 -20.26 -13.39
N ASP A 246 -7.93 -19.81 -12.49
CA ASP A 246 -9.39 -19.86 -12.69
C ASP A 246 -9.79 -19.00 -13.90
N SER A 247 -9.22 -17.79 -13.99
CA SER A 247 -9.36 -16.91 -15.16
C SER A 247 -8.93 -17.57 -16.47
N SER A 248 -7.96 -18.48 -16.45
CA SER A 248 -7.51 -19.21 -17.65
C SER A 248 -8.47 -20.33 -18.08
N GLY A 249 -9.38 -20.78 -17.23
CA GLY A 249 -10.27 -21.91 -17.49
C GLY A 249 -11.23 -21.72 -18.68
N ASP A 250 -11.69 -20.49 -18.92
CA ASP A 250 -12.59 -20.16 -20.04
C ASP A 250 -11.88 -19.91 -21.39
N TYR A 251 -10.53 -19.91 -21.45
CA TYR A 251 -9.75 -19.47 -22.63
C TYR A 251 -9.72 -20.46 -23.82
N SER A 252 -10.83 -21.16 -24.08
CA SER A 252 -11.02 -21.90 -25.33
C SER A 252 -11.33 -20.94 -26.52
N SER A 253 -10.27 -20.45 -27.15
CA SER A 253 -10.27 -19.72 -28.44
C SER A 253 -10.98 -18.35 -28.52
N ASN A 254 -10.32 -17.27 -28.07
CA ASN A 254 -9.64 -16.32 -28.98
C ASN A 254 -9.02 -15.09 -28.26
N MET A 255 -7.70 -14.92 -28.43
CA MET A 255 -6.90 -13.68 -28.32
C MET A 255 -7.20 -12.61 -27.24
N SER A 256 -6.26 -12.47 -26.30
CA SER A 256 -5.69 -11.16 -25.93
C SER A 256 -4.26 -11.33 -25.37
N GLU A 257 -3.23 -11.24 -26.21
CA GLU A 257 -1.83 -11.29 -25.77
C GLU A 257 -1.32 -9.88 -25.36
N SER A 258 -0.44 -9.82 -24.35
CA SER A 258 0.28 -8.59 -24.00
C SER A 258 1.17 -8.10 -25.15
N LEU A 259 1.20 -6.79 -25.40
CA LEU A 259 1.96 -6.20 -26.52
C LEU A 259 3.46 -6.58 -26.46
N PRO A 260 4.08 -7.03 -27.58
CA PRO A 260 5.50 -7.35 -27.62
C PRO A 260 6.37 -6.16 -27.18
N VAL A 261 7.42 -6.41 -26.37
CA VAL A 261 8.26 -5.34 -25.79
C VAL A 261 8.80 -4.32 -26.82
N PRO A 262 9.20 -4.69 -28.05
CA PRO A 262 9.56 -3.71 -29.09
C PRO A 262 8.38 -2.87 -29.61
N VAL A 263 7.17 -3.43 -29.65
CA VAL A 263 5.93 -2.68 -29.96
C VAL A 263 5.64 -1.69 -28.83
N GLN A 264 5.76 -2.11 -27.57
CA GLN A 264 5.58 -1.20 -26.42
C GLN A 264 6.59 -0.06 -26.43
N LYS A 265 7.90 -0.35 -26.62
CA LYS A 265 8.94 0.67 -26.77
C LYS A 265 8.65 1.68 -27.89
N ALA A 266 8.07 1.22 -29.01
CA ALA A 266 7.64 2.11 -30.07
C ALA A 266 6.48 3.02 -29.67
N ILE A 267 5.50 2.50 -28.94
CA ILE A 267 4.36 3.27 -28.39
C ILE A 267 4.88 4.33 -27.41
N ASP A 268 5.78 3.96 -26.50
CA ASP A 268 6.35 4.87 -25.50
C ASP A 268 7.19 5.98 -26.16
N TYR A 269 8.03 5.62 -27.13
CA TYR A 269 8.81 6.56 -27.93
C TYR A 269 7.93 7.52 -28.75
N MET A 270 6.84 7.00 -29.36
CA MET A 270 5.82 7.83 -30.00
C MET A 270 5.06 8.70 -28.99
N ALA A 271 4.80 8.23 -27.76
CA ALA A 271 4.07 8.98 -26.74
C ALA A 271 4.85 10.17 -26.19
N VAL A 272 6.18 10.05 -26.04
CA VAL A 272 7.05 11.16 -25.64
C VAL A 272 7.26 12.14 -26.79
N ARG A 273 7.44 11.66 -28.03
CA ARG A 273 7.88 12.48 -29.19
C ARG A 273 6.78 12.77 -30.22
N TYR A 274 5.49 12.59 -29.87
CA TYR A 274 4.39 12.63 -30.85
C TYR A 274 4.34 13.92 -31.67
N ALA A 275 4.72 15.07 -31.09
CA ALA A 275 4.71 16.38 -31.75
C ALA A 275 5.88 16.62 -32.71
N GLU A 276 6.92 15.79 -32.71
CA GLU A 276 8.11 15.98 -33.55
C GLU A 276 7.94 15.41 -34.97
N THR A 277 8.84 15.73 -35.90
CA THR A 277 8.84 15.07 -37.22
C THR A 277 9.61 13.75 -37.16
N ILE A 278 9.04 12.74 -36.51
CA ILE A 278 9.58 11.38 -36.45
C ILE A 278 9.11 10.52 -37.63
N SER A 279 10.02 9.76 -38.23
CA SER A 279 9.75 8.75 -39.26
C SER A 279 9.45 7.38 -38.64
N ILE A 280 8.85 6.47 -39.43
CA ILE A 280 8.50 5.12 -38.96
C ILE A 280 9.76 4.25 -38.88
N GLU A 281 10.73 4.56 -39.75
CA GLU A 281 12.06 4.00 -39.79
C GLU A 281 12.83 4.31 -38.49
N GLU A 282 12.76 5.54 -37.97
CA GLU A 282 13.35 5.90 -36.67
C GLU A 282 12.64 5.20 -35.50
N ILE A 283 11.31 5.10 -35.53
CA ILE A 283 10.51 4.42 -34.49
C ILE A 283 10.85 2.91 -34.46
N ALA A 284 10.91 2.27 -35.63
CA ALA A 284 11.34 0.88 -35.76
C ALA A 284 12.77 0.67 -35.25
N SER A 285 13.69 1.55 -35.66
CA SER A 285 15.11 1.50 -35.25
C SER A 285 15.30 1.67 -33.75
N HIS A 286 14.56 2.59 -33.11
CA HIS A 286 14.56 2.76 -31.65
C HIS A 286 14.05 1.52 -30.91
N SER A 287 13.17 0.75 -31.56
CA SER A 287 12.64 -0.52 -31.06
C SER A 287 13.56 -1.72 -31.35
N GLY A 288 14.66 -1.52 -32.09
CA GLY A 288 15.62 -2.56 -32.48
C GLY A 288 15.18 -3.42 -33.67
N TRP A 289 14.18 -3.00 -34.46
CA TRP A 289 13.61 -3.76 -35.57
C TRP A 289 13.68 -3.02 -36.92
N THR A 290 13.66 -3.76 -38.03
CA THR A 290 13.54 -3.19 -39.38
C THR A 290 12.12 -2.66 -39.63
N HIS A 291 11.98 -1.69 -40.54
CA HIS A 291 10.69 -1.04 -40.83
C HIS A 291 9.58 -2.04 -41.19
N GLU A 292 9.82 -3.01 -42.09
CA GLU A 292 8.78 -3.96 -42.50
C GLU A 292 8.42 -4.94 -41.38
N HIS A 293 9.41 -5.44 -40.63
CA HIS A 293 9.15 -6.36 -39.52
C HIS A 293 8.36 -5.66 -38.41
N PHE A 294 8.82 -4.45 -38.02
CA PHE A 294 8.14 -3.60 -37.07
C PHE A 294 6.71 -3.28 -37.50
N THR A 295 6.52 -2.76 -38.71
CA THR A 295 5.18 -2.38 -39.21
C THR A 295 4.24 -3.58 -39.24
N ARG A 296 4.71 -4.77 -39.65
CA ARG A 296 3.90 -5.99 -39.65
C ARG A 296 3.47 -6.41 -38.24
N ILE A 297 4.42 -6.55 -37.31
CA ILE A 297 4.10 -7.01 -35.94
C ILE A 297 3.30 -5.95 -35.18
N PHE A 298 3.65 -4.68 -35.28
CA PHE A 298 2.88 -3.59 -34.68
C PHE A 298 1.44 -3.56 -35.19
N THR A 299 1.21 -3.73 -36.49
CA THR A 299 -0.17 -3.77 -37.03
C THR A 299 -0.94 -4.99 -36.54
N ALA A 300 -0.28 -6.15 -36.35
CA ALA A 300 -0.91 -7.35 -35.82
C ALA A 300 -1.26 -7.22 -34.33
N SER A 301 -0.38 -6.65 -33.51
CA SER A 301 -0.57 -6.52 -32.07
C SER A 301 -1.44 -5.31 -31.66
N VAL A 302 -1.44 -4.22 -32.45
CA VAL A 302 -2.12 -2.95 -32.11
C VAL A 302 -3.34 -2.68 -33.00
N GLY A 303 -3.60 -3.52 -34.01
CA GLY A 303 -4.70 -3.37 -34.97
C GLY A 303 -4.57 -2.18 -35.94
N LEU A 304 -3.60 -1.29 -35.75
CA LEU A 304 -3.33 -0.10 -36.55
C LEU A 304 -1.88 -0.08 -37.02
N THR A 305 -1.62 0.41 -38.24
CA THR A 305 -0.24 0.64 -38.69
C THR A 305 0.44 1.72 -37.82
N PRO A 306 1.76 1.67 -37.57
CA PRO A 306 2.45 2.66 -36.72
C PRO A 306 2.19 4.10 -37.15
N LYS A 307 2.15 4.34 -38.48
CA LYS A 307 1.84 5.64 -39.06
C LYS A 307 0.42 6.11 -38.80
N ARG A 308 -0.57 5.20 -38.74
CA ARG A 308 -1.95 5.54 -38.34
C ARG A 308 -2.04 5.73 -36.83
N PHE A 309 -1.37 4.89 -36.04
CA PHE A 309 -1.34 4.99 -34.59
C PHE A 309 -0.76 6.33 -34.09
N LEU A 310 0.41 6.73 -34.58
CA LEU A 310 0.99 8.05 -34.31
C LEU A 310 0.04 9.20 -34.69
N LEU A 311 -0.70 9.04 -35.79
CA LEU A 311 -1.67 10.04 -36.25
C LEU A 311 -2.89 10.12 -35.31
N GLU A 312 -3.41 8.99 -34.84
CA GLU A 312 -4.45 8.94 -33.81
C GLU A 312 -4.01 9.60 -32.50
N MET A 313 -2.78 9.37 -32.05
CA MET A 313 -2.23 10.00 -30.84
C MET A 313 -2.20 11.53 -30.96
N ARG A 314 -1.77 12.06 -32.12
CA ARG A 314 -1.75 13.51 -32.38
C ARG A 314 -3.15 14.11 -32.41
N LEU A 315 -4.12 13.42 -33.00
CA LEU A 315 -5.52 13.87 -33.04
C LEU A 315 -6.13 13.87 -31.63
N ARG A 316 -5.92 12.81 -30.83
CA ARG A 316 -6.34 12.77 -29.41
C ARG A 316 -5.71 13.87 -28.57
N ARG A 317 -4.44 14.21 -28.82
CA ARG A 317 -3.77 15.36 -28.18
C ARG A 317 -4.22 16.72 -28.71
N ALA A 318 -4.90 16.76 -29.86
CA ALA A 318 -5.57 17.97 -30.36
C ALA A 318 -6.95 18.13 -29.71
N GLU A 319 -7.72 17.03 -29.65
CA GLU A 319 -8.99 16.92 -28.93
C GLU A 319 -8.82 17.36 -27.46
N ASP A 320 -7.83 16.82 -26.75
CA ASP A 320 -7.42 17.20 -25.39
C ASP A 320 -7.11 18.70 -25.22
N ARG A 321 -6.64 19.38 -26.29
CA ARG A 321 -6.33 20.82 -26.28
C ARG A 321 -7.55 21.69 -26.61
N MET A 322 -8.45 21.22 -27.48
CA MET A 322 -9.75 21.85 -27.73
C MET A 322 -10.60 21.81 -26.45
N LEU A 323 -10.64 20.67 -25.76
CA LEU A 323 -11.28 20.45 -24.44
C LEU A 323 -10.70 21.29 -23.28
N ARG A 324 -9.66 22.09 -23.54
CA ARG A 324 -9.03 23.01 -22.58
C ARG A 324 -9.02 24.47 -23.06
N GLY A 325 -9.53 24.73 -24.27
CA GLY A 325 -9.39 26.04 -24.92
C GLY A 325 -7.93 26.45 -25.17
N GLU A 326 -6.99 25.51 -25.32
CA GLU A 326 -5.53 25.75 -25.43
C GLU A 326 -5.09 26.30 -26.82
N GLY A 327 -5.79 27.33 -27.30
CA GLY A 327 -5.46 28.10 -28.49
C GLY A 327 -6.30 27.73 -29.73
N THR A 328 -6.05 28.44 -30.83
CA THR A 328 -6.76 28.21 -32.09
C THR A 328 -6.43 26.86 -32.72
N ILE A 329 -7.33 26.33 -33.56
CA ILE A 329 -7.12 25.14 -34.40
C ILE A 329 -5.75 25.13 -35.07
N LYS A 330 -5.33 26.28 -35.61
CA LYS A 330 -4.00 26.48 -36.20
C LYS A 330 -2.86 26.22 -35.22
N GLN A 331 -2.92 26.81 -34.03
CA GLN A 331 -1.90 26.64 -32.99
C GLN A 331 -1.88 25.20 -32.46
N ILE A 332 -3.05 24.61 -32.21
CA ILE A 332 -3.20 23.21 -31.77
C ILE A 332 -2.59 22.26 -32.82
N ALA A 333 -2.86 22.46 -34.12
CA ALA A 333 -2.28 21.66 -35.19
C ALA A 333 -0.75 21.64 -35.17
N TYR A 334 -0.12 22.81 -34.98
CA TYR A 334 1.34 22.91 -34.84
C TYR A 334 1.85 22.25 -33.54
N GLN A 335 1.18 22.48 -32.40
CA GLN A 335 1.56 21.91 -31.10
C GLN A 335 1.52 20.38 -31.08
N VAL A 336 0.61 19.74 -31.84
CA VAL A 336 0.55 18.27 -31.99
C VAL A 336 1.33 17.75 -33.21
N GLY A 337 2.20 18.56 -33.79
CA GLY A 337 3.21 18.13 -34.76
C GLY A 337 2.78 18.06 -36.23
N PHE A 338 1.68 18.71 -36.62
CA PHE A 338 1.38 18.93 -38.03
C PHE A 338 2.10 20.18 -38.53
N LYS A 339 2.69 20.11 -39.73
CA LYS A 339 3.40 21.24 -40.37
C LYS A 339 2.47 22.24 -41.07
N ASP A 340 1.18 21.93 -41.12
CA ASP A 340 0.16 22.72 -41.83
C ASP A 340 -1.23 22.42 -41.26
N GLU A 341 -2.03 23.47 -41.13
CA GLU A 341 -3.40 23.47 -40.63
C GLU A 341 -4.37 22.82 -41.62
N HIS A 342 -4.19 23.02 -42.94
CA HIS A 342 -5.07 22.41 -43.93
C HIS A 342 -4.87 20.89 -44.01
N HIS A 343 -3.63 20.40 -43.88
CA HIS A 343 -3.31 18.99 -43.73
C HIS A 343 -3.88 18.41 -42.44
N PHE A 344 -3.74 19.11 -41.30
CA PHE A 344 -4.37 18.72 -40.04
C PHE A 344 -5.89 18.55 -40.18
N SER A 345 -6.59 19.61 -40.59
CA SER A 345 -8.06 19.61 -40.69
C SER A 345 -8.60 18.60 -41.71
N LYS A 346 -7.88 18.35 -42.81
CA LYS A 346 -8.21 17.31 -43.80
C LYS A 346 -8.02 15.90 -43.25
N ILE A 347 -6.98 15.67 -42.45
CA ILE A 347 -6.76 14.39 -41.76
C ILE A 347 -7.79 14.19 -40.65
N TYR A 348 -8.05 15.22 -39.83
CA TYR A 348 -9.06 15.21 -38.77
C TYR A 348 -10.43 14.84 -39.34
N LYS A 349 -10.94 15.55 -40.37
CA LYS A 349 -12.23 15.21 -41.00
C LYS A 349 -12.24 13.81 -41.62
N LYS A 350 -11.13 13.33 -42.19
CA LYS A 350 -11.02 11.96 -42.71
C LYS A 350 -11.04 10.89 -41.61
N ILE A 351 -10.70 11.22 -40.36
CA ILE A 351 -10.53 10.27 -39.26
C ILE A 351 -11.67 10.33 -38.22
N ARG A 352 -12.25 11.52 -37.97
CA ARG A 352 -13.36 11.75 -37.03
C ARG A 352 -14.70 12.03 -37.71
N GLY A 353 -14.75 12.11 -39.05
CA GLY A 353 -15.95 12.46 -39.83
C GLY A 353 -16.27 13.97 -39.82
N ILE A 354 -16.18 14.60 -38.65
CA ILE A 354 -16.25 16.06 -38.45
C ILE A 354 -14.86 16.71 -38.54
N THR A 355 -14.78 17.98 -38.91
CA THR A 355 -13.55 18.78 -38.89
C THR A 355 -13.14 19.10 -37.46
N ALA A 356 -11.88 19.48 -37.28
CA ALA A 356 -11.40 20.03 -36.03
C ALA A 356 -12.18 21.30 -35.61
N SER A 357 -12.58 22.15 -36.57
CA SER A 357 -13.38 23.34 -36.30
C SER A 357 -14.81 23.03 -35.87
N GLU A 358 -15.49 22.09 -36.52
CA GLU A 358 -16.82 21.60 -36.10
C GLU A 358 -16.71 20.96 -34.69
N CYS A 359 -15.66 20.17 -34.43
CA CYS A 359 -15.45 19.54 -33.13
C CYS A 359 -15.13 20.55 -32.01
N ASN A 360 -14.23 21.50 -32.25
CA ASN A 360 -13.91 22.57 -31.31
C ASN A 360 -15.11 23.49 -31.08
N HIS A 361 -15.93 23.77 -32.10
CA HIS A 361 -17.15 24.55 -31.93
C HIS A 361 -18.15 23.80 -31.04
N SER A 362 -18.38 22.50 -31.26
CA SER A 362 -19.23 21.70 -30.36
C SER A 362 -18.64 21.50 -28.96
N ILE A 363 -17.32 21.67 -28.78
CA ILE A 363 -16.67 21.72 -27.46
C ILE A 363 -16.85 23.10 -26.82
N GLU A 364 -16.75 24.19 -27.58
CA GLU A 364 -17.05 25.56 -27.10
C GLU A 364 -18.54 25.71 -26.76
N GLU A 365 -19.44 25.12 -27.55
CA GLU A 365 -20.86 24.96 -27.22
C GLU A 365 -21.00 24.14 -25.93
N ALA A 366 -20.33 22.99 -25.83
CA ALA A 366 -20.39 22.15 -24.62
C ALA A 366 -19.83 22.84 -23.36
N HIS A 367 -18.82 23.70 -23.47
CA HIS A 367 -18.35 24.57 -22.38
C HIS A 367 -19.39 25.65 -22.04
N SER A 368 -19.98 26.31 -23.05
CA SER A 368 -21.11 27.24 -22.83
C SER A 368 -22.41 26.55 -22.36
N MET A 369 -22.38 25.22 -22.20
CA MET A 369 -23.44 24.38 -21.65
C MET A 369 -22.95 23.56 -20.42
N GLY A 370 -21.81 23.91 -19.82
CA GLY A 370 -21.33 23.32 -18.54
C GLY A 370 -20.90 21.85 -18.56
N LYS A 371 -20.50 21.28 -19.72
CA LYS A 371 -20.35 19.81 -19.88
C LYS A 371 -18.95 19.23 -19.68
N PHE A 372 -17.93 20.03 -19.38
CA PHE A 372 -16.57 19.54 -19.07
C PHE A 372 -16.03 20.24 -17.83
N TYR A 373 -15.50 19.46 -16.88
CA TYR A 373 -15.28 19.89 -15.50
C TYR A 373 -13.85 19.59 -15.02
N TYR A 374 -13.29 20.48 -14.19
CA TYR A 374 -11.97 20.38 -13.57
C TYR A 374 -12.01 20.68 -12.05
N PRO A 375 -11.56 19.77 -11.17
CA PRO A 375 -11.61 19.97 -9.72
C PRO A 375 -10.77 21.17 -9.24
N LYS A 376 -11.46 22.19 -8.71
CA LYS A 376 -10.89 23.31 -7.96
C LYS A 376 -11.85 23.68 -6.82
N SER A 377 -11.53 23.29 -5.59
CA SER A 377 -12.31 23.74 -4.43
C SER A 377 -12.28 25.28 -4.35
N LYS A 378 -13.46 25.90 -4.21
CA LYS A 378 -13.59 27.38 -4.15
C LYS A 378 -12.73 27.91 -3.00
N LYS A 379 -11.77 28.81 -3.29
CA LYS A 379 -10.92 29.42 -2.26
C LYS A 379 -11.79 30.19 -1.27
N ARG A 380 -11.59 29.91 0.02
CA ARG A 380 -12.14 30.64 1.15
C ARG A 380 -10.99 31.19 1.99
N ASP A 381 -11.08 32.46 2.37
CA ASP A 381 -10.06 33.11 3.21
C ASP A 381 -10.14 32.64 4.68
N ASP A 382 -11.27 32.01 5.08
CA ASP A 382 -11.51 31.49 6.43
C ASP A 382 -11.36 29.96 6.54
N ARG A 383 -10.89 29.29 5.49
CA ARG A 383 -10.76 27.81 5.41
C ARG A 383 -9.98 27.26 6.59
N TYR A 384 -10.49 26.20 7.24
CA TYR A 384 -9.72 25.53 8.28
C TYR A 384 -8.55 24.73 7.66
N LEU A 385 -7.38 24.78 8.30
CA LEU A 385 -6.19 24.04 7.87
C LEU A 385 -5.75 23.11 9.01
N VAL A 386 -5.97 21.81 8.83
CA VAL A 386 -5.44 20.76 9.71
C VAL A 386 -3.92 20.80 9.64
N ASN A 387 -3.25 20.97 10.77
CA ASN A 387 -1.79 20.98 10.82
C ASN A 387 -1.20 19.57 10.94
N VAL A 388 0.10 19.44 10.66
CA VAL A 388 0.82 18.15 10.64
C VAL A 388 0.74 17.40 11.98
N GLU A 389 0.74 18.10 13.12
CA GLU A 389 0.63 17.43 14.43
C GLU A 389 -0.80 16.97 14.74
N GLN A 390 -1.83 17.67 14.27
CA GLN A 390 -3.22 17.18 14.30
C GLN A 390 -3.37 15.94 13.41
N TYR A 391 -2.82 15.96 12.18
CA TYR A 391 -2.86 14.79 11.29
C TYR A 391 -2.14 13.57 11.90
N LYS A 392 -0.95 13.77 12.48
CA LYS A 392 -0.23 12.73 13.23
C LYS A 392 -1.01 12.23 14.45
N GLN A 393 -1.63 13.13 15.21
CA GLN A 393 -2.45 12.78 16.38
C GLN A 393 -3.64 11.92 15.95
N PHE A 394 -4.36 12.29 14.88
CA PHE A 394 -5.48 11.52 14.38
C PHE A 394 -5.07 10.09 14.00
N ASN A 395 -3.96 9.92 13.26
CA ASN A 395 -3.48 8.60 12.85
C ASN A 395 -2.93 7.77 14.02
N ARG A 396 -2.20 8.39 14.96
CA ARG A 396 -1.59 7.71 16.11
C ARG A 396 -2.61 7.32 17.18
N ASP A 397 -3.43 8.29 17.59
CA ASP A 397 -4.32 8.18 18.75
C ASP A 397 -5.78 7.86 18.35
N GLY A 398 -6.10 7.97 17.07
CA GLY A 398 -7.42 7.67 16.49
C GLY A 398 -8.43 8.82 16.57
N TYR A 399 -8.05 9.99 17.10
CA TYR A 399 -8.92 11.16 17.17
C TYR A 399 -8.17 12.49 17.24
N ILE A 400 -8.86 13.57 16.86
CA ILE A 400 -8.50 14.95 17.19
C ILE A 400 -9.72 15.71 17.71
N ILE A 401 -9.47 16.73 18.54
CA ILE A 401 -10.48 17.71 18.92
C ILE A 401 -10.10 19.04 18.29
N VAL A 402 -10.95 19.56 17.41
CA VAL A 402 -10.79 20.89 16.83
C VAL A 402 -11.64 21.86 17.64
N ARG A 403 -10.98 22.73 18.41
CA ARG A 403 -11.63 23.64 19.36
C ARG A 403 -12.19 24.87 18.64
N GLY A 404 -13.44 25.23 18.93
CA GLY A 404 -14.13 26.37 18.31
C GLY A 404 -14.13 26.34 16.78
N LEU A 405 -14.34 25.16 16.18
CA LEU A 405 -14.34 24.99 14.72
C LEU A 405 -15.56 25.66 14.09
N LEU A 406 -16.74 25.40 14.68
CA LEU A 406 -18.02 26.01 14.29
C LEU A 406 -18.25 27.30 15.07
N ASP A 407 -18.94 28.25 14.44
CA ASP A 407 -19.25 29.52 15.08
C ASP A 407 -20.54 29.49 15.93
N LYS A 408 -20.85 30.60 16.58
CA LYS A 408 -22.01 30.70 17.48
C LYS A 408 -23.35 30.67 16.74
N SER A 409 -23.38 30.96 15.45
CA SER A 409 -24.55 30.90 14.57
C SER A 409 -24.84 29.46 14.19
N ASP A 410 -23.82 28.73 13.69
CA ASP A 410 -23.90 27.29 13.38
C ASP A 410 -24.43 26.49 14.57
N ILE A 411 -23.88 26.76 15.76
CA ILE A 411 -24.26 26.07 16.99
C ILE A 411 -25.64 26.49 17.50
N ALA A 412 -26.03 27.76 17.37
CA ALA A 412 -27.36 28.21 17.76
C ALA A 412 -28.46 27.56 16.89
N GLU A 413 -28.25 27.47 15.57
CA GLU A 413 -29.21 26.81 14.66
C GLU A 413 -29.36 25.30 15.00
N LEU A 414 -28.27 24.58 15.23
CA LEU A 414 -28.33 23.17 15.63
C LEU A 414 -28.89 22.95 17.04
N PHE A 415 -28.67 23.90 17.97
CA PHE A 415 -29.21 23.85 19.33
C PHE A 415 -30.73 24.09 19.37
N GLU A 416 -31.23 25.09 18.62
CA GLU A 416 -32.67 25.31 18.49
C GLU A 416 -33.36 24.15 17.77
N LEU A 417 -32.70 23.54 16.77
CA LEU A 417 -33.19 22.28 16.19
C LEU A 417 -33.23 21.15 17.23
N ALA A 418 -32.21 21.00 18.08
CA ALA A 418 -32.19 20.00 19.15
C ALA A 418 -33.33 20.22 20.15
N GLU A 419 -33.61 21.47 20.54
CA GLU A 419 -34.72 21.81 21.43
C GLU A 419 -36.09 21.62 20.79
N GLN A 420 -36.28 22.02 19.53
CA GLN A 420 -37.52 21.77 18.80
C GLN A 420 -37.76 20.26 18.66
N THR A 421 -36.74 19.49 18.30
CA THR A 421 -36.81 18.01 18.25
C THR A 421 -37.18 17.43 19.63
N ARG A 422 -36.58 17.93 20.72
CA ARG A 422 -36.88 17.50 22.10
C ARG A 422 -38.32 17.82 22.49
N LEU A 423 -38.85 18.97 22.11
CA LEU A 423 -40.23 19.37 22.37
C LEU A 423 -41.22 18.54 21.54
N ASP A 424 -40.91 18.28 20.27
CA ASP A 424 -41.76 17.50 19.39
C ASP A 424 -41.80 16.02 19.77
N SER A 425 -40.68 15.37 20.12
CA SER A 425 -40.71 14.03 20.68
C SER A 425 -41.58 13.95 21.96
N GLN A 426 -41.55 14.98 22.82
CA GLN A 426 -42.44 15.08 24.00
C GLN A 426 -43.91 15.33 23.65
N ASN A 427 -44.21 15.92 22.48
CA ASN A 427 -45.57 16.17 22.00
C ASN A 427 -46.14 15.00 21.19
N ILE A 428 -45.30 14.27 20.44
CA ILE A 428 -45.68 13.08 19.69
C ILE A 428 -45.84 11.90 20.66
N SER A 429 -44.98 11.74 21.67
CA SER A 429 -45.18 10.79 22.78
C SER A 429 -46.59 10.91 23.39
N LYS A 430 -47.06 12.14 23.68
CA LYS A 430 -48.42 12.42 24.19
C LYS A 430 -49.57 12.19 23.18
N LYS A 431 -49.27 11.89 21.91
CA LYS A 431 -50.26 11.57 20.86
C LYS A 431 -50.19 10.11 20.39
N ALA A 432 -49.04 9.45 20.55
CA ALA A 432 -48.77 8.11 20.02
C ALA A 432 -49.47 7.00 20.81
N ASP A 433 -49.71 7.21 22.12
CA ASP A 433 -50.51 6.34 23.02
C ASP A 433 -51.91 5.98 22.47
N ALA A 434 -52.39 6.65 21.42
CA ALA A 434 -53.75 6.54 20.93
C ALA A 434 -53.99 5.48 19.82
N GLN A 435 -53.10 5.29 18.83
CA GLN A 435 -53.57 4.66 17.57
C GLN A 435 -52.59 4.13 16.49
N SER A 436 -51.26 4.06 16.66
CA SER A 436 -50.36 3.60 15.57
C SER A 436 -49.93 2.13 15.68
N LYS A 437 -49.49 1.55 14.54
CA LYS A 437 -48.88 0.21 14.39
C LYS A 437 -47.81 0.21 13.29
N ASP A 438 -47.04 1.29 13.24
CA ASP A 438 -46.00 1.54 12.24
C ASP A 438 -44.65 1.54 12.96
N PRO A 439 -43.77 0.54 12.75
CA PRO A 439 -42.57 0.37 13.55
C PRO A 439 -41.59 1.56 13.41
N LEU A 440 -41.55 2.19 12.23
CA LEU A 440 -40.74 3.39 12.00
C LEU A 440 -41.29 4.63 12.75
N LYS A 441 -42.53 4.59 13.23
CA LYS A 441 -43.10 5.65 14.09
C LYS A 441 -42.96 5.35 15.58
N GLU A 442 -42.88 4.09 16.01
CA GLU A 442 -42.63 3.76 17.41
C GLU A 442 -41.24 4.27 17.85
N GLU A 443 -40.21 4.14 17.01
CA GLU A 443 -38.86 4.60 17.35
C GLU A 443 -38.76 6.14 17.50
N PHE A 444 -39.53 6.90 16.72
CA PHE A 444 -39.65 8.37 16.85
C PHE A 444 -40.28 8.84 18.18
N THR A 445 -40.94 7.96 18.94
CA THR A 445 -41.78 8.35 20.09
C THR A 445 -41.12 8.20 21.46
N ALA A 446 -39.94 7.57 21.55
CA ALA A 446 -39.27 7.28 22.82
C ALA A 446 -37.76 7.55 22.85
N SER A 447 -37.14 7.84 21.70
CA SER A 447 -35.68 7.80 21.55
C SER A 447 -34.95 9.05 22.09
N THR A 448 -33.79 8.82 22.71
CA THR A 448 -32.80 9.87 23.07
C THR A 448 -31.85 10.20 21.91
N ARG A 449 -32.19 9.76 20.69
CA ARG A 449 -31.37 9.79 19.48
C ARG A 449 -32.28 9.74 18.26
N VAL A 450 -32.18 10.73 17.37
CA VAL A 450 -32.92 10.76 16.09
C VAL A 450 -31.93 10.59 14.95
N HIS A 451 -32.05 9.49 14.21
CA HIS A 451 -31.26 9.20 13.01
C HIS A 451 -31.78 9.98 11.79
N MET A 452 -30.87 10.29 10.87
CA MET A 452 -31.15 10.89 9.54
C MET A 452 -31.96 12.19 9.54
N LEU A 453 -31.81 12.97 10.61
CA LEU A 453 -32.44 14.29 10.73
C LEU A 453 -32.07 15.22 9.56
N SER A 454 -30.88 15.06 8.96
CA SER A 454 -30.47 15.81 7.76
C SER A 454 -31.35 15.55 6.52
N ARG A 455 -31.93 14.35 6.36
CA ARG A 455 -32.85 14.06 5.23
C ARG A 455 -34.24 14.71 5.39
N VAL A 456 -34.57 15.20 6.58
CA VAL A 456 -35.90 15.76 6.90
C VAL A 456 -35.85 17.17 7.50
N ASN A 457 -34.66 17.75 7.69
CA ASN A 457 -34.50 19.10 8.22
C ASN A 457 -33.26 19.82 7.67
N ALA A 458 -33.48 21.01 7.10
CA ALA A 458 -32.45 21.82 6.45
C ALA A 458 -31.32 22.31 7.39
N ALA A 459 -31.59 22.52 8.68
CA ALA A 459 -30.56 22.93 9.65
C ALA A 459 -29.63 21.76 10.01
N ALA A 460 -30.17 20.54 10.10
CA ALA A 460 -29.37 19.33 10.20
C ALA A 460 -28.52 19.10 8.94
N GLU A 461 -29.11 19.28 7.74
CA GLU A 461 -28.37 19.19 6.48
C GLU A 461 -27.22 20.20 6.40
N ARG A 462 -27.44 21.47 6.77
CA ARG A 462 -26.39 22.49 6.90
C ARG A 462 -25.31 22.13 7.91
N GLY A 463 -25.67 21.56 9.06
CA GLY A 463 -24.71 21.09 10.06
C GLY A 463 -23.84 19.94 9.54
N MET A 464 -24.43 19.01 8.79
CA MET A 464 -23.75 17.85 8.19
C MET A 464 -22.86 18.23 6.99
N LEU A 465 -23.26 19.26 6.24
CA LEU A 465 -22.50 19.75 5.08
C LEU A 465 -21.67 21.00 5.40
N ASN A 466 -21.44 21.29 6.70
CA ASN A 466 -20.77 22.51 7.10
C ASN A 466 -19.32 22.53 6.56
N PRO A 467 -18.93 23.55 5.77
CA PRO A 467 -17.65 23.59 5.09
C PRO A 467 -16.43 23.47 6.01
N ARG A 468 -16.52 23.92 7.26
CA ARG A 468 -15.42 23.87 8.22
C ARG A 468 -15.19 22.44 8.75
N ILE A 469 -16.23 21.60 8.76
CA ILE A 469 -16.12 20.16 9.01
C ILE A 469 -15.52 19.47 7.78
N LEU A 470 -16.01 19.81 6.59
CA LEU A 470 -15.51 19.28 5.32
C LEU A 470 -14.03 19.64 5.07
N ASP A 471 -13.57 20.81 5.53
CA ASP A 471 -12.16 21.23 5.50
C ASP A 471 -11.23 20.32 6.32
N VAL A 472 -11.73 19.79 7.45
CA VAL A 472 -10.99 18.83 8.29
C VAL A 472 -11.03 17.44 7.64
N LEU A 473 -12.20 17.00 7.17
CA LEU A 473 -12.38 15.71 6.51
C LEU A 473 -11.52 15.60 5.24
N GLU A 474 -11.46 16.65 4.41
CA GLU A 474 -10.59 16.72 3.22
C GLU A 474 -9.12 16.39 3.54
N ALA A 475 -8.64 16.81 4.71
CA ALA A 475 -7.27 16.56 5.15
C ALA A 475 -7.06 15.22 5.89
N LEU A 476 -8.13 14.55 6.34
CA LEU A 476 -8.05 13.26 7.04
C LEU A 476 -8.35 12.06 6.14
N ILE A 477 -9.29 12.18 5.20
CA ILE A 477 -9.77 11.10 4.31
C ILE A 477 -9.66 11.43 2.81
N GLY A 478 -9.16 12.61 2.44
CA GLY A 478 -8.88 12.99 1.05
C GLY A 478 -9.96 13.87 0.39
N PRO A 479 -9.75 14.29 -0.86
CA PRO A 479 -10.46 15.41 -1.49
C PRO A 479 -11.93 15.16 -1.83
N ASP A 480 -12.32 13.88 -1.93
CA ASP A 480 -13.67 13.47 -2.31
C ASP A 480 -14.36 12.89 -1.06
N VAL A 481 -15.47 13.48 -0.61
CA VAL A 481 -16.11 13.17 0.69
C VAL A 481 -17.59 12.88 0.52
N TYR A 482 -18.02 11.68 0.93
CA TYR A 482 -19.44 11.37 1.19
C TYR A 482 -19.84 11.71 2.62
N ALA A 483 -21.07 12.15 2.79
CA ALA A 483 -21.75 12.26 4.08
C ALA A 483 -22.87 11.20 4.15
N LEU A 484 -22.77 10.29 5.12
CA LEU A 484 -23.51 9.03 5.19
C LEU A 484 -24.64 9.10 6.22
N GLN A 485 -24.29 9.31 7.49
CA GLN A 485 -25.26 9.33 8.60
C GLN A 485 -25.29 10.70 9.27
N SER A 486 -26.46 11.08 9.78
CA SER A 486 -26.55 12.03 10.89
C SER A 486 -27.38 11.49 12.05
N MET A 487 -27.06 11.93 13.26
CA MET A 487 -27.72 11.59 14.51
C MET A 487 -27.81 12.81 15.42
N MET A 488 -29.02 13.20 15.80
CA MET A 488 -29.25 14.19 16.86
C MET A 488 -29.46 13.46 18.20
N PHE A 489 -28.50 13.56 19.11
CA PHE A 489 -28.62 12.98 20.45
C PHE A 489 -29.22 14.00 21.43
N LEU A 490 -30.22 13.56 22.18
CA LEU A 490 -30.97 14.35 23.16
C LEU A 490 -30.88 13.65 24.53
N ASN A 491 -29.73 13.73 25.20
CA ASN A 491 -29.50 12.98 26.44
C ASN A 491 -29.96 13.78 27.69
N PRO A 492 -31.05 13.38 28.38
CA PRO A 492 -31.59 14.13 29.52
C PRO A 492 -30.89 13.73 30.85
N PRO A 493 -31.07 14.52 31.92
CA PRO A 493 -30.75 14.14 33.29
C PRO A 493 -31.17 12.70 33.64
N GLY A 494 -30.26 11.93 34.24
CA GLY A 494 -30.51 10.58 34.75
C GLY A 494 -30.68 9.47 33.70
N LYS A 495 -30.38 9.69 32.40
CA LYS A 495 -30.53 8.67 31.34
C LYS A 495 -29.32 8.61 30.39
N GLY A 496 -29.45 7.76 29.36
CA GLY A 496 -28.51 7.58 28.26
C GLY A 496 -27.24 6.85 28.68
N GLY A 497 -26.13 7.23 28.04
CA GLY A 497 -24.93 6.42 28.00
C GLY A 497 -25.00 5.34 26.91
N GLN A 498 -23.83 4.87 26.49
CA GLN A 498 -23.64 3.75 25.57
C GLN A 498 -22.27 3.15 25.89
N GLY A 499 -22.17 1.83 25.99
CA GLY A 499 -20.92 1.14 26.31
C GLY A 499 -19.84 1.23 25.24
N TRP A 500 -18.74 0.53 25.46
CA TRP A 500 -17.69 0.37 24.45
C TRP A 500 -18.27 -0.23 23.16
N HIS A 501 -17.90 0.38 22.03
CA HIS A 501 -18.22 -0.03 20.66
C HIS A 501 -17.25 0.63 19.66
N GLN A 502 -17.39 0.25 18.39
CA GLN A 502 -16.69 0.80 17.22
C GLN A 502 -17.75 1.07 16.14
N ASP A 503 -17.66 2.18 15.42
CA ASP A 503 -18.72 2.60 14.48
C ASP A 503 -18.76 1.76 13.20
N SER A 504 -17.60 1.24 12.75
CA SER A 504 -17.51 0.31 11.62
C SER A 504 -18.20 -1.04 11.86
N CYS A 505 -18.61 -1.33 13.10
CA CYS A 505 -19.52 -2.44 13.37
C CYS A 505 -20.91 -2.23 12.71
N TYR A 506 -21.36 -0.97 12.64
CA TYR A 506 -22.72 -0.56 12.28
C TYR A 506 -22.82 0.11 10.90
N VAL A 507 -21.85 0.98 10.56
CA VAL A 507 -21.78 1.69 9.27
C VAL A 507 -20.52 1.22 8.56
N ARG A 508 -20.63 0.62 7.37
CA ARG A 508 -19.47 -0.01 6.70
C ARG A 508 -19.10 0.68 5.40
N THR A 509 -17.80 0.78 5.16
CA THR A 509 -17.22 1.40 3.96
C THR A 509 -15.99 0.59 3.53
N HIS A 510 -15.76 0.42 2.22
CA HIS A 510 -14.66 -0.37 1.68
C HIS A 510 -13.94 0.39 0.53
N PRO A 511 -12.65 0.76 0.67
CA PRO A 511 -11.83 0.63 1.88
C PRO A 511 -12.44 1.40 3.05
N ASP A 512 -12.16 0.97 4.28
CA ASP A 512 -12.69 1.67 5.45
C ASP A 512 -12.00 3.02 5.60
N THR A 513 -12.79 4.08 5.44
CA THR A 513 -12.38 5.47 5.60
C THR A 513 -13.41 6.22 6.46
N LEU A 514 -14.16 5.51 7.29
CA LEU A 514 -15.26 6.08 8.06
C LEU A 514 -14.72 6.96 9.22
N ILE A 515 -15.12 8.23 9.22
CA ILE A 515 -14.89 9.17 10.31
C ILE A 515 -16.21 9.62 10.90
N GLY A 516 -16.30 9.56 12.23
CA GLY A 516 -17.32 10.25 13.01
C GLY A 516 -16.88 11.67 13.35
N ALA A 517 -17.73 12.66 13.10
CA ALA A 517 -17.60 14.01 13.63
C ALA A 517 -18.69 14.27 14.67
N TRP A 518 -18.30 14.52 15.92
CA TRP A 518 -19.18 14.75 17.06
C TRP A 518 -19.13 16.21 17.47
N ILE A 519 -20.24 16.92 17.29
CA ILE A 519 -20.37 18.36 17.49
C ILE A 519 -21.02 18.62 18.85
N ALA A 520 -20.33 19.39 19.71
CA ALA A 520 -20.87 19.84 20.99
C ALA A 520 -21.83 21.02 20.79
N LEU A 521 -23.09 20.88 21.23
CA LEU A 521 -24.10 21.94 21.18
C LEU A 521 -24.24 22.69 22.51
N GLU A 522 -23.77 22.10 23.61
CA GLU A 522 -23.68 22.71 24.94
C GLU A 522 -22.33 22.35 25.61
N GLU A 523 -22.09 22.78 26.85
CA GLU A 523 -20.91 22.34 27.61
C GLU A 523 -21.03 20.84 27.95
N VAL A 524 -19.99 20.07 27.66
CA VAL A 524 -19.97 18.61 27.73
C VAL A 524 -18.84 18.14 28.63
N ASP A 525 -19.21 17.45 29.72
CA ASP A 525 -18.30 16.99 30.76
C ASP A 525 -18.64 15.59 31.28
N GLU A 526 -17.86 15.10 32.24
CA GLU A 526 -18.00 13.75 32.79
C GLU A 526 -19.35 13.53 33.51
N GLU A 527 -19.99 14.59 34.00
CA GLU A 527 -21.27 14.51 34.71
C GLU A 527 -22.47 14.49 33.77
N ASN A 528 -22.49 15.30 32.69
CA ASN A 528 -23.59 15.21 31.69
C ASN A 528 -23.40 14.10 30.64
N GLY A 529 -22.33 13.31 30.74
CA GLY A 529 -22.13 12.10 29.94
C GLY A 529 -21.38 12.35 28.63
N CYS A 530 -20.24 13.04 28.71
CA CYS A 530 -19.29 13.16 27.62
C CYS A 530 -18.90 11.81 26.99
N LEU A 531 -18.37 11.85 25.78
CA LEU A 531 -17.67 10.70 25.23
C LEU A 531 -16.41 10.40 26.05
N TRP A 532 -16.03 9.14 26.08
CA TRP A 532 -14.73 8.65 26.53
C TRP A 532 -14.11 7.84 25.41
N VAL A 533 -12.81 8.04 25.15
CA VAL A 533 -12.07 7.39 24.06
C VAL A 533 -10.85 6.66 24.59
N VAL A 534 -10.39 5.65 23.84
CA VAL A 534 -9.21 4.85 24.17
C VAL A 534 -8.10 5.14 23.14
N PRO A 535 -7.14 6.04 23.42
CA PRO A 535 -6.14 6.47 22.44
C PRO A 535 -5.36 5.29 21.85
N GLY A 536 -5.26 5.24 20.52
CA GLY A 536 -4.56 4.19 19.78
C GLY A 536 -5.33 2.88 19.59
N SER A 537 -6.55 2.76 20.13
CA SER A 537 -7.41 1.60 19.83
C SER A 537 -7.99 1.60 18.41
N ASN A 538 -7.79 2.68 17.65
CA ASN A 538 -8.12 2.71 16.22
C ASN A 538 -7.27 1.73 15.37
N HIS A 539 -6.17 1.21 15.93
CA HIS A 539 -5.33 0.19 15.30
C HIS A 539 -5.83 -1.25 15.58
N GLU A 540 -6.85 -1.42 16.41
CA GLU A 540 -7.54 -2.71 16.59
C GLU A 540 -8.38 -3.06 15.35
N PRO A 541 -8.60 -4.35 15.06
CA PRO A 541 -9.67 -4.75 14.17
C PRO A 541 -11.04 -4.33 14.76
N VAL A 542 -12.04 -4.21 13.89
CA VAL A 542 -13.43 -4.09 14.32
C VAL A 542 -13.91 -5.47 14.79
N TYR A 543 -14.23 -5.61 16.07
CA TYR A 543 -14.64 -6.89 16.63
C TYR A 543 -16.09 -7.23 16.25
N PRO A 544 -16.36 -8.39 15.61
CA PRO A 544 -17.70 -8.73 15.14
C PRO A 544 -18.62 -9.13 16.30
N PRO A 545 -19.89 -8.66 16.34
CA PRO A 545 -20.85 -9.13 17.32
C PRO A 545 -21.12 -10.63 17.21
N ASP A 546 -21.44 -11.27 18.34
CA ASP A 546 -21.83 -12.68 18.37
C ASP A 546 -23.04 -12.96 17.45
N GLY A 547 -22.98 -14.07 16.70
CA GLY A 547 -23.91 -14.40 15.61
C GLY A 547 -23.70 -13.64 14.29
N VAL A 548 -22.87 -12.59 14.23
CA VAL A 548 -22.57 -11.85 12.99
C VAL A 548 -21.23 -12.34 12.43
N GLY A 549 -21.26 -13.05 11.30
CA GLY A 549 -20.06 -13.59 10.66
C GLY A 549 -19.05 -12.50 10.31
N GLY A 550 -17.81 -12.65 10.81
CA GLY A 550 -16.74 -11.65 10.70
C GLY A 550 -16.34 -11.27 9.27
N GLY A 551 -16.61 -12.16 8.30
CA GLY A 551 -16.41 -11.93 6.86
C GLY A 551 -17.12 -10.71 6.26
N ASN A 552 -18.10 -10.13 6.98
CA ASN A 552 -18.79 -8.90 6.57
C ASN A 552 -18.14 -7.61 7.12
N VAL A 553 -16.97 -7.72 7.75
CA VAL A 553 -16.26 -6.63 8.46
C VAL A 553 -14.77 -6.66 8.13
N HIS A 554 -14.16 -7.84 8.21
CA HIS A 554 -12.83 -8.16 7.68
C HIS A 554 -12.97 -9.27 6.64
N ALA A 555 -11.90 -9.58 5.90
CA ALA A 555 -11.85 -10.88 5.22
C ALA A 555 -11.95 -12.02 6.26
N LEU A 556 -12.61 -13.12 5.90
CA LEU A 556 -12.81 -14.25 6.80
C LEU A 556 -11.45 -14.81 7.26
N ASP A 557 -11.34 -15.13 8.54
CA ASP A 557 -10.13 -15.65 9.21
C ASP A 557 -8.83 -14.82 9.03
N ALA A 558 -8.94 -13.55 8.61
CA ALA A 558 -7.79 -12.64 8.48
C ALA A 558 -7.03 -12.36 9.80
N PHE A 559 -7.65 -12.68 10.93
CA PHE A 559 -7.12 -12.52 12.28
C PHE A 559 -7.49 -13.76 13.11
N GLY A 560 -6.55 -14.70 13.28
CA GLY A 560 -6.81 -16.00 13.94
C GLY A 560 -7.08 -15.92 15.46
N ASP A 561 -6.95 -14.75 16.07
CA ASP A 561 -7.24 -14.42 17.47
C ASP A 561 -8.43 -13.43 17.63
N LEU A 562 -9.02 -12.97 16.51
CA LEU A 562 -10.23 -12.17 16.50
C LEU A 562 -11.43 -13.04 16.87
N HIS A 563 -12.01 -12.73 18.03
CA HIS A 563 -13.13 -13.46 18.58
C HIS A 563 -14.40 -12.61 18.53
N ALA A 564 -15.56 -13.26 18.42
CA ALA A 564 -16.84 -12.59 18.46
C ALA A 564 -17.11 -11.97 19.84
N VAL A 565 -17.74 -10.79 19.86
CA VAL A 565 -17.99 -10.00 21.07
C VAL A 565 -19.47 -9.92 21.41
N GLN A 566 -19.79 -10.18 22.68
CA GLN A 566 -21.13 -10.13 23.24
C GLN A 566 -21.38 -8.81 23.98
N ASN A 567 -22.62 -8.33 23.92
CA ASN A 567 -23.13 -7.12 24.59
C ASN A 567 -22.35 -5.83 24.27
N VAL A 568 -21.87 -5.69 23.02
CA VAL A 568 -21.35 -4.42 22.48
C VAL A 568 -22.36 -3.29 22.74
N SER A 569 -21.89 -2.07 23.00
CA SER A 569 -22.71 -0.92 23.41
C SER A 569 -23.45 -1.04 24.76
N ASN A 570 -23.34 -2.15 25.51
CA ASN A 570 -23.90 -2.24 26.87
C ASN A 570 -23.04 -1.44 27.87
N VAL A 571 -23.67 -0.60 28.70
CA VAL A 571 -23.00 0.31 29.64
C VAL A 571 -22.39 -0.37 30.88
N ASN A 572 -22.72 -1.64 31.16
CA ASN A 572 -22.07 -2.41 32.22
C ASN A 572 -20.87 -3.20 31.64
N ASP A 573 -19.67 -2.81 32.09
CA ASP A 573 -18.39 -3.35 31.65
C ASP A 573 -18.19 -4.83 32.04
N GLU A 574 -18.93 -5.36 33.03
CA GLU A 574 -18.92 -6.79 33.39
C GLU A 574 -19.57 -7.68 32.32
N VAL A 575 -20.53 -7.15 31.56
CA VAL A 575 -21.24 -7.91 30.51
C VAL A 575 -20.82 -7.52 29.09
N ASN A 576 -20.40 -6.27 28.88
CA ASN A 576 -19.83 -5.80 27.61
C ASN A 576 -18.42 -6.37 27.44
N THR A 577 -18.28 -7.35 26.55
CA THR A 577 -17.02 -8.09 26.39
C THR A 577 -15.86 -7.26 25.83
N LEU A 578 -16.13 -6.17 25.09
CA LEU A 578 -15.10 -5.25 24.61
C LEU A 578 -14.30 -4.59 25.74
N SER A 579 -14.88 -4.47 26.93
CA SER A 579 -14.21 -3.94 28.12
C SER A 579 -12.94 -4.72 28.49
N LYS A 580 -12.86 -6.01 28.10
CA LYS A 580 -11.68 -6.86 28.31
C LYS A 580 -10.51 -6.49 27.38
N ILE A 581 -10.82 -6.02 26.17
CA ILE A 581 -9.82 -5.58 25.19
C ILE A 581 -9.38 -4.16 25.53
N VAL A 582 -10.33 -3.28 25.87
CA VAL A 582 -10.06 -1.92 26.38
C VAL A 582 -9.16 -1.94 27.63
N ALA A 583 -9.26 -2.96 28.48
CA ALA A 583 -8.38 -3.11 29.65
C ALA A 583 -6.89 -3.33 29.33
N ASN A 584 -6.54 -3.62 28.06
CA ASN A 584 -5.14 -3.71 27.61
C ASN A 584 -4.52 -2.33 27.30
N TYR A 585 -5.33 -1.27 27.24
CA TYR A 585 -4.91 0.09 26.85
C TYR A 585 -4.61 1.00 28.06
N PRO A 586 -3.92 2.13 27.84
CA PRO A 586 -3.86 3.22 28.82
C PRO A 586 -5.25 3.69 29.25
N VAL A 587 -5.34 4.30 30.43
CA VAL A 587 -6.59 4.79 31.04
C VAL A 587 -7.39 5.63 30.03
N PRO A 588 -8.66 5.29 29.73
CA PRO A 588 -9.46 6.01 28.75
C PRO A 588 -9.66 7.49 29.11
N ILE A 589 -9.74 8.36 28.10
CA ILE A 589 -9.74 9.81 28.26
C ILE A 589 -11.16 10.38 28.11
N PRO A 590 -11.65 11.21 29.05
CA PRO A 590 -12.92 11.93 28.91
C PRO A 590 -12.79 13.08 27.91
N VAL A 591 -13.59 13.04 26.85
CA VAL A 591 -13.64 14.05 25.79
C VAL A 591 -14.53 15.21 26.23
N LYS A 592 -13.96 16.13 27.02
CA LYS A 592 -14.63 17.37 27.45
C LYS A 592 -14.64 18.38 26.31
N LEU A 593 -15.80 18.94 25.99
CA LEU A 593 -16.05 19.80 24.82
C LEU A 593 -16.94 20.98 25.20
N SER A 594 -16.66 22.15 24.64
CA SER A 594 -17.49 23.36 24.76
C SER A 594 -18.26 23.60 23.45
N PRO A 595 -19.34 24.41 23.44
CA PRO A 595 -20.15 24.62 22.24
C PRO A 595 -19.32 25.16 21.07
N GLY A 596 -19.35 24.48 19.93
CA GLY A 596 -18.52 24.80 18.74
C GLY A 596 -17.25 23.95 18.60
N ASP A 597 -16.88 23.17 19.62
CA ASP A 597 -15.85 22.15 19.50
C ASP A 597 -16.37 20.93 18.73
N VAL A 598 -15.51 20.33 17.91
CA VAL A 598 -15.80 19.10 17.17
C VAL A 598 -14.72 18.06 17.45
N LEU A 599 -15.12 16.88 17.94
CA LEU A 599 -14.29 15.68 17.98
C LEU A 599 -14.40 14.96 16.62
N PHE A 600 -13.28 14.77 15.93
CA PHE A 600 -13.18 13.86 14.80
C PHE A 600 -12.50 12.59 15.27
N PHE A 601 -13.10 11.43 15.01
CA PHE A 601 -12.56 10.14 15.44
C PHE A 601 -12.70 9.07 14.36
N HIS A 602 -11.69 8.20 14.30
CA HIS A 602 -11.65 7.04 13.43
C HIS A 602 -12.69 6.01 13.88
N SER A 603 -13.42 5.40 12.94
CA SER A 603 -14.51 4.46 13.21
C SER A 603 -14.12 3.26 14.09
N HIS A 604 -12.89 2.76 13.96
CA HIS A 604 -12.34 1.68 14.80
C HIS A 604 -12.07 2.09 16.26
N LEU A 605 -12.03 3.38 16.60
CA LEU A 605 -11.66 3.84 17.94
C LEU A 605 -12.69 3.37 18.98
N PHE A 606 -12.23 2.63 20.00
CA PHE A 606 -13.09 2.29 21.12
C PHE A 606 -13.53 3.55 21.84
N HIS A 607 -14.84 3.76 21.85
CA HIS A 607 -15.45 4.89 22.53
C HIS A 607 -16.76 4.50 23.21
N ARG A 608 -17.16 5.30 24.20
CA ARG A 608 -18.37 5.11 25.03
C ARG A 608 -18.92 6.46 25.50
N SER A 609 -20.09 6.44 26.15
CA SER A 609 -20.49 7.49 27.10
C SER A 609 -21.13 6.88 28.35
N TYR A 610 -21.00 7.54 29.48
CA TYR A 610 -21.75 7.18 30.70
C TYR A 610 -23.15 7.82 30.68
N PRO A 611 -24.12 7.28 31.44
CA PRO A 611 -25.38 7.97 31.70
C PRO A 611 -25.14 9.37 32.26
N ASN A 612 -25.99 10.32 31.89
CA ASN A 612 -25.98 11.68 32.42
C ASN A 612 -26.34 11.63 33.91
N ARG A 613 -25.38 11.99 34.78
CA ARG A 613 -25.50 12.01 36.25
C ARG A 613 -26.06 13.32 36.80
N THR A 614 -26.15 14.37 35.98
CA THR A 614 -26.72 15.65 36.42
C THR A 614 -28.22 15.52 36.66
N THR A 615 -28.77 16.43 37.46
CA THR A 615 -30.21 16.51 37.76
C THR A 615 -30.96 17.52 36.88
N ASP A 616 -30.24 18.36 36.15
CA ASP A 616 -30.71 19.61 35.57
C ASP A 616 -30.19 19.92 34.15
N ARG A 617 -29.02 19.39 33.75
CA ARG A 617 -28.41 19.65 32.43
C ARG A 617 -28.70 18.54 31.43
N TYR A 618 -28.95 18.92 30.18
CA TYR A 618 -28.94 17.97 29.06
C TYR A 618 -27.50 17.76 28.55
N ARG A 619 -27.34 16.84 27.60
CA ARG A 619 -26.16 16.73 26.76
C ARG A 619 -26.56 16.46 25.31
N ARG A 620 -26.91 17.54 24.62
CA ARG A 620 -27.25 17.59 23.20
C ARG A 620 -26.00 17.63 22.35
N SER A 621 -25.99 16.81 21.30
CA SER A 621 -24.84 16.68 20.40
C SER A 621 -25.30 16.21 19.03
N TYR A 622 -24.83 16.87 17.98
CA TYR A 622 -25.07 16.44 16.60
C TYR A 622 -23.88 15.64 16.11
N VAL A 623 -24.11 14.43 15.62
CA VAL A 623 -23.06 13.48 15.23
C VAL A 623 -23.30 13.08 13.79
N CYS A 624 -22.27 13.17 12.95
CA CYS A 624 -22.35 12.83 11.54
C CYS A 624 -21.19 11.93 11.12
N HIS A 625 -21.44 11.07 10.14
CA HIS A 625 -20.48 10.10 9.64
C HIS A 625 -20.18 10.31 8.16
N TYR A 626 -18.90 10.21 7.82
CA TYR A 626 -18.35 10.55 6.50
C TYR A 626 -17.33 9.51 6.06
N CYS A 627 -17.15 9.33 4.76
CA CYS A 627 -16.06 8.52 4.21
C CYS A 627 -15.53 9.13 2.91
N ASN A 628 -14.42 8.61 2.40
CA ASN A 628 -13.94 9.00 1.08
C ASN A 628 -14.97 8.60 0.01
N ALA A 629 -15.26 9.48 -0.95
CA ALA A 629 -16.33 9.25 -1.93
C ALA A 629 -16.02 8.15 -2.98
N ARG A 630 -14.82 7.55 -2.91
CA ARG A 630 -14.40 6.40 -3.70
C ARG A 630 -14.64 5.06 -2.98
N SER A 631 -14.94 5.08 -1.67
CA SER A 631 -15.32 3.87 -0.93
C SER A 631 -16.68 3.37 -1.40
N TRP A 632 -16.77 2.05 -1.64
CA TRP A 632 -18.03 1.34 -1.74
C TRP A 632 -18.69 1.33 -0.36
N VAL A 633 -19.95 1.75 -0.30
CA VAL A 633 -20.74 1.86 0.94
C VAL A 633 -21.88 0.85 0.83
N PRO A 634 -21.74 -0.39 1.33
CA PRO A 634 -22.83 -1.38 1.38
C PRO A 634 -23.96 -1.00 2.34
N TRP A 635 -23.78 0.09 3.09
CA TRP A 635 -24.71 0.53 4.12
C TRP A 635 -25.79 1.46 3.56
N ASP A 636 -27.05 1.08 3.76
CA ASP A 636 -28.24 1.64 3.11
C ASP A 636 -29.27 2.23 4.08
N HIS A 637 -28.97 2.23 5.39
CA HIS A 637 -29.80 2.63 6.54
C HIS A 637 -30.88 1.62 6.95
N ASP A 638 -31.50 0.91 6.00
CA ASP A 638 -32.68 0.06 6.27
C ASP A 638 -32.33 -1.39 6.61
N GLY A 639 -31.14 -1.88 6.20
CA GLY A 639 -30.63 -3.20 6.58
C GLY A 639 -30.26 -4.12 5.42
N PHE A 640 -29.31 -3.70 4.59
CA PHE A 640 -28.64 -4.48 3.54
C PHE A 640 -29.60 -5.16 2.53
N GLU A 641 -30.08 -4.37 1.57
CA GLU A 641 -30.75 -4.86 0.35
C GLU A 641 -30.16 -4.24 -0.93
N GLY A 642 -28.94 -4.65 -1.34
CA GLY A 642 -28.47 -4.43 -2.72
C GLY A 642 -26.96 -4.31 -2.97
N ASP A 643 -26.61 -4.09 -4.23
CA ASP A 643 -25.22 -4.10 -4.75
C ASP A 643 -24.37 -2.89 -4.31
N SER A 644 -25.00 -1.78 -3.88
CA SER A 644 -24.35 -0.66 -3.18
C SER A 644 -25.39 0.25 -2.53
N GLY A 645 -25.02 0.96 -1.47
CA GLY A 645 -25.83 2.01 -0.82
C GLY A 645 -25.40 3.44 -1.19
N ASN A 646 -24.33 3.62 -1.99
CA ASN A 646 -23.74 4.93 -2.33
C ASN A 646 -24.75 5.95 -2.86
N TYR A 647 -25.72 5.52 -3.69
CA TYR A 647 -26.76 6.38 -4.26
C TYR A 647 -27.70 7.02 -3.22
N ARG A 648 -27.66 6.57 -1.95
CA ARG A 648 -28.44 7.13 -0.84
C ARG A 648 -27.68 8.20 -0.03
N GLN A 649 -26.39 8.39 -0.30
CA GLN A 649 -25.48 9.21 0.51
C GLN A 649 -25.09 10.50 -0.25
N ILE A 650 -24.86 11.60 0.46
CA ILE A 650 -24.65 12.93 -0.16
C ILE A 650 -23.18 13.12 -0.51
N LEU A 651 -22.87 13.50 -1.75
CA LEU A 651 -21.53 13.94 -2.14
C LEU A 651 -21.29 15.36 -1.58
N ALA A 652 -20.60 15.44 -0.44
CA ALA A 652 -20.46 16.67 0.32
C ALA A 652 -19.35 17.59 -0.24
N ARG A 653 -18.30 17.00 -0.80
CA ARG A 653 -17.16 17.70 -1.43
C ARG A 653 -16.48 16.82 -2.47
N GLY A 654 -15.90 17.43 -3.49
CA GLY A 654 -15.07 16.75 -4.49
C GLY A 654 -15.86 16.04 -5.57
N SER A 655 -15.40 14.86 -5.99
CA SER A 655 -15.91 14.14 -7.17
C SER A 655 -15.85 12.62 -7.02
N THR A 656 -16.73 11.89 -7.70
CA THR A 656 -16.73 10.42 -7.68
C THR A 656 -17.34 9.85 -8.95
N SER A 657 -16.96 8.62 -9.28
CA SER A 657 -17.59 7.80 -10.33
C SER A 657 -18.73 6.90 -9.80
N GLN A 658 -18.98 6.92 -8.49
CA GLN A 658 -20.06 6.18 -7.84
C GLN A 658 -21.36 7.02 -7.84
N PRO A 659 -22.56 6.41 -7.92
CA PRO A 659 -23.82 7.14 -7.84
C PRO A 659 -24.01 7.78 -6.46
N TYR A 660 -24.70 8.92 -6.39
CA TYR A 660 -24.87 9.69 -5.15
C TYR A 660 -26.22 10.42 -5.08
N ALA A 661 -26.59 10.88 -3.88
CA ALA A 661 -27.76 11.72 -3.63
C ALA A 661 -27.38 13.21 -3.57
N GLU A 662 -28.29 14.07 -4.02
CA GLU A 662 -28.20 15.52 -3.85
C GLU A 662 -28.79 15.98 -2.50
N PRO A 663 -28.44 17.18 -1.99
CA PRO A 663 -29.04 17.76 -0.79
C PRO A 663 -30.53 18.06 -0.96
N ALA A 664 -31.36 17.58 -0.03
CA ALA A 664 -32.81 17.69 -0.10
C ALA A 664 -33.33 19.12 0.15
N PHE A 665 -32.55 19.98 0.80
CA PHE A 665 -32.95 21.35 1.14
C PHE A 665 -32.17 22.43 0.38
N GLY A 666 -31.46 22.05 -0.69
CA GLY A 666 -30.61 22.97 -1.46
C GLY A 666 -29.40 23.48 -0.67
N THR A 667 -28.99 22.75 0.38
CA THR A 667 -27.78 23.09 1.15
C THR A 667 -26.57 23.04 0.23
N THR A 668 -25.77 24.12 0.21
CA THR A 668 -24.59 24.21 -0.65
C THR A 668 -23.53 23.16 -0.30
N VAL A 669 -23.51 22.07 -1.06
CA VAL A 669 -22.39 21.14 -1.12
C VAL A 669 -21.17 21.82 -1.72
N TYR A 670 -19.98 21.44 -1.26
CA TYR A 670 -18.72 21.98 -1.78
C TYR A 670 -18.25 21.17 -2.99
N LEU A 671 -19.19 21.04 -3.93
CA LEU A 671 -18.90 20.81 -5.34
C LEU A 671 -18.31 22.10 -5.94
N THR A 672 -18.07 22.06 -7.24
CA THR A 672 -17.04 22.87 -7.90
C THR A 672 -17.54 23.29 -9.27
N ASP A 673 -18.40 24.30 -9.26
CA ASP A 673 -19.27 24.67 -10.37
C ASP A 673 -18.54 25.30 -11.57
N GLU A 674 -19.05 24.96 -12.75
CA GLU A 674 -19.69 25.91 -13.66
C GLU A 674 -21.13 25.33 -13.86
N ASP A 675 -22.27 26.00 -13.62
CA ASP A 675 -22.57 27.41 -13.32
C ASP A 675 -23.78 27.56 -12.36
N GLU A 676 -23.85 28.69 -11.62
CA GLU A 676 -25.08 29.16 -10.94
C GLU A 676 -26.08 29.82 -11.92
N ALA A 677 -26.52 29.12 -12.99
CA ALA A 677 -27.65 29.55 -13.81
C ALA A 677 -28.23 28.46 -14.75
N HIS A 678 -29.33 27.81 -14.38
CA HIS A 678 -30.62 27.79 -15.12
C HIS A 678 -31.60 26.74 -14.58
N ASP A 679 -32.89 26.90 -14.91
CA ASP A 679 -33.99 26.09 -14.36
C ASP A 679 -33.93 24.60 -14.74
N SER A 680 -34.13 23.75 -13.73
CA SER A 680 -34.57 22.35 -13.77
C SER A 680 -34.63 21.64 -15.14
N VAL A 681 -33.63 20.81 -15.45
CA VAL A 681 -33.73 19.80 -16.52
C VAL A 681 -33.31 18.44 -15.97
N SER A 682 -34.20 17.46 -16.09
CA SER A 682 -33.90 16.05 -15.75
C SER A 682 -32.71 15.54 -16.56
N MET A 683 -31.70 14.96 -15.90
CA MET A 683 -30.66 14.23 -16.61
C MET A 683 -31.27 13.00 -17.30
N GLY A 684 -31.26 13.01 -18.63
CA GLY A 684 -31.27 11.78 -19.42
C GLY A 684 -29.84 11.20 -19.47
N THR A 685 -29.72 9.89 -19.66
CA THR A 685 -28.41 9.23 -19.58
C THR A 685 -27.49 9.60 -20.75
N TYR A 686 -26.19 9.28 -20.63
CA TYR A 686 -25.23 9.38 -21.74
C TYR A 686 -25.70 8.62 -22.99
N GLU A 687 -26.42 7.50 -22.79
CA GLU A 687 -27.02 6.73 -23.87
C GLU A 687 -28.18 7.48 -24.56
N GLU A 688 -29.02 8.20 -23.82
CA GLU A 688 -30.08 9.04 -24.42
C GLU A 688 -29.51 10.23 -25.21
N LEU A 689 -28.38 10.80 -24.76
CA LEU A 689 -27.67 11.82 -25.52
C LEU A 689 -27.13 11.25 -26.85
N MET A 690 -26.46 10.10 -26.80
CA MET A 690 -25.94 9.41 -27.98
C MET A 690 -27.07 8.93 -28.91
N LYS A 691 -28.21 8.52 -28.35
CA LYS A 691 -29.41 8.13 -29.08
C LYS A 691 -30.03 9.30 -29.84
N ARG A 692 -30.16 10.48 -29.23
CA ARG A 692 -30.60 11.71 -29.92
C ARG A 692 -29.64 12.15 -31.03
N VAL A 693 -28.33 11.94 -30.85
CA VAL A 693 -27.31 12.18 -31.89
C VAL A 693 -27.45 11.20 -33.07
N ALA A 694 -27.83 9.95 -32.81
CA ALA A 694 -28.13 8.97 -33.87
C ALA A 694 -29.47 9.25 -34.58
N GLU A 695 -30.52 9.62 -33.82
CA GLU A 695 -31.86 9.96 -34.32
C GLU A 695 -31.86 11.19 -35.25
N ALA A 696 -30.89 12.09 -35.11
CA ALA A 696 -30.73 13.28 -35.96
C ALA A 696 -30.22 13.00 -37.39
N GLY A 697 -29.84 11.75 -37.74
CA GLY A 697 -28.80 11.52 -38.76
C GLY A 697 -28.98 10.45 -39.84
N TYR A 698 -30.05 9.63 -39.88
CA TYR A 698 -30.34 8.80 -41.06
C TYR A 698 -31.85 8.59 -41.27
N ALA A 699 -32.32 8.77 -42.51
CA ALA A 699 -33.74 8.89 -42.80
C ALA A 699 -34.41 7.56 -43.23
N GLY A 700 -35.44 7.16 -42.48
CA GLY A 700 -36.59 6.40 -42.99
C GLY A 700 -36.56 4.87 -42.83
N ILE A 701 -37.41 4.37 -41.93
CA ILE A 701 -38.57 3.50 -42.22
C ILE A 701 -39.47 3.47 -40.96
N GLU A 702 -40.75 3.13 -41.13
CA GLU A 702 -41.84 3.39 -40.17
C GLU A 702 -41.88 2.41 -38.97
N ALA A 703 -42.40 2.89 -37.83
CA ALA A 703 -42.74 2.08 -36.65
C ALA A 703 -44.17 1.49 -36.76
N PRO A 704 -44.51 0.44 -35.98
CA PRO A 704 -45.10 0.71 -34.66
C PRO A 704 -44.69 -0.27 -33.53
N MET A 705 -44.84 0.15 -32.26
CA MET A 705 -44.77 -0.73 -31.09
C MET A 705 -46.07 -1.55 -30.90
N PRO A 706 -45.95 -2.80 -30.44
CA PRO A 706 -46.37 -3.17 -29.07
C PRO A 706 -45.43 -4.22 -28.41
N SER A 707 -45.49 -4.57 -27.12
CA SER A 707 -45.97 -3.85 -25.92
C SER A 707 -45.66 -4.64 -24.62
N ARG A 708 -45.00 -4.01 -23.65
CA ARG A 708 -45.17 -4.25 -22.19
C ARG A 708 -44.94 -5.66 -21.62
N GLU A 709 -44.34 -6.58 -22.38
CA GLU A 709 -43.92 -7.92 -21.91
C GLU A 709 -42.38 -8.06 -21.83
N ASP A 710 -41.64 -7.06 -22.32
CA ASP A 710 -40.17 -7.03 -22.45
C ASP A 710 -39.38 -7.02 -21.11
N GLU A 711 -40.08 -6.94 -19.98
CA GLU A 711 -39.51 -6.81 -18.62
C GLU A 711 -39.17 -8.17 -17.97
N ALA A 712 -39.51 -9.29 -18.62
CA ALA A 712 -39.44 -10.63 -18.04
C ALA A 712 -38.14 -11.41 -18.32
N GLU A 713 -37.68 -11.49 -19.57
CA GLU A 713 -36.57 -12.39 -19.97
C GLU A 713 -35.17 -11.74 -20.04
N PHE A 714 -35.05 -10.42 -19.88
CA PHE A 714 -33.74 -9.80 -19.61
C PHE A 714 -33.08 -10.40 -18.34
N LYS A 715 -33.91 -10.89 -17.40
CA LYS A 715 -33.50 -11.62 -16.19
C LYS A 715 -32.88 -13.01 -16.44
N GLN A 716 -32.76 -13.45 -17.70
CA GLN A 716 -32.22 -14.77 -18.07
C GLN A 716 -30.88 -14.69 -18.84
N GLY A 717 -30.44 -13.50 -19.29
CA GLY A 717 -29.41 -13.37 -20.33
C GLY A 717 -27.94 -13.32 -19.88
N LEU A 718 -27.63 -12.77 -18.70
CA LEU A 718 -26.25 -12.51 -18.25
C LEU A 718 -25.84 -13.24 -16.96
N LYS A 719 -26.39 -14.44 -16.76
CA LYS A 719 -25.57 -15.52 -16.21
C LYS A 719 -24.55 -15.94 -17.28
N ARG A 720 -23.34 -15.38 -17.23
CA ARG A 720 -22.06 -15.96 -17.65
C ARG A 720 -20.96 -14.90 -17.56
N HIS A 721 -19.83 -15.30 -16.95
CA HIS A 721 -18.46 -14.79 -17.04
C HIS A 721 -18.30 -13.39 -17.68
N GLY A 722 -17.80 -12.36 -16.98
CA GLY A 722 -16.75 -12.45 -15.97
C GLY A 722 -15.40 -12.79 -16.64
N LEU A 723 -14.29 -12.48 -15.97
CA LEU A 723 -12.92 -12.59 -16.51
C LEU A 723 -12.63 -11.54 -17.62
N SER A 724 -11.49 -10.85 -17.64
CA SER A 724 -10.43 -10.76 -16.63
C SER A 724 -9.73 -9.40 -16.66
N CYS A 725 -9.60 -8.78 -15.48
CA CYS A 725 -8.34 -8.13 -15.11
C CYS A 725 -7.29 -9.24 -15.16
N ILE A 726 -6.21 -9.17 -15.96
CA ILE A 726 -4.94 -8.45 -15.75
C ILE A 726 -4.41 -8.04 -17.15
N ILE A 727 -3.66 -6.97 -17.46
CA ILE A 727 -2.63 -6.13 -16.80
C ILE A 727 -2.88 -4.68 -17.30
N GLN A 728 -2.57 -3.57 -16.62
CA GLN A 728 -1.23 -3.19 -16.15
C GLN A 728 -1.26 -1.98 -15.19
N THR A 729 -1.74 -2.19 -13.97
CA THR A 729 -1.57 -1.26 -12.85
C THR A 729 -0.93 -1.99 -11.67
N PHE A 730 0.39 -2.12 -11.50
CA PHE A 730 1.55 -1.70 -12.32
C PHE A 730 1.73 -0.21 -12.66
N ARG A 731 1.02 0.70 -11.98
CA ARG A 731 1.27 2.15 -12.09
C ARG A 731 1.27 2.90 -10.77
N GLU A 732 0.23 2.72 -9.96
CA GLU A 732 0.02 3.55 -8.76
C GLU A 732 0.31 2.78 -7.45
N LEU A 733 1.37 1.95 -7.50
CA LEU A 733 2.15 1.50 -6.34
C LEU A 733 3.37 2.42 -6.13
N LEU A 734 3.23 3.70 -6.51
CA LEU A 734 4.24 4.75 -6.54
C LEU A 734 3.66 6.05 -5.97
N ASP A 735 3.73 6.19 -4.65
CA ASP A 735 4.12 7.44 -3.96
C ASP A 735 4.11 7.19 -2.44
N GLU A 736 5.30 6.93 -1.87
CA GLU A 736 5.67 7.01 -0.42
C GLU A 736 7.08 6.40 -0.10
N TRP A 737 7.92 6.03 -1.09
CA TRP A 737 9.28 5.48 -0.84
C TRP A 737 10.41 6.22 -1.58
N VAL A 738 10.66 7.47 -1.17
CA VAL A 738 11.82 8.30 -1.54
C VAL A 738 12.16 9.17 -0.32
N GLN A 739 13.26 9.02 0.43
CA GLN A 739 14.44 8.13 0.36
C GLN A 739 14.83 7.71 1.81
N TRP A 740 15.67 6.69 2.03
CA TRP A 740 17.14 6.84 2.18
C TRP A 740 17.88 5.59 1.69
N VAL A 741 18.99 5.79 0.97
CA VAL A 741 19.99 4.75 0.70
C VAL A 741 21.05 4.81 1.80
N PHE A 742 21.34 3.69 2.45
CA PHE A 742 22.70 3.11 2.58
C PHE A 742 22.72 1.98 3.62
N CYS A 743 23.41 0.90 3.26
CA CYS A 743 24.05 0.02 4.24
C CYS A 743 25.57 0.26 4.19
N TRP A 744 26.25 0.06 5.32
CA TRP A 744 27.71 0.10 5.51
C TRP A 744 28.41 1.46 5.64
N GLY A 745 28.62 1.87 6.90
CA GLY A 745 29.93 2.37 7.36
C GLY A 745 30.25 3.86 7.22
N LYS A 746 29.82 4.67 8.21
CA LYS A 746 29.84 6.14 8.25
C LYS A 746 28.83 6.77 7.28
N ASN A 747 28.28 7.92 7.65
CA ASN A 747 27.28 8.62 6.85
C ASN A 747 27.97 9.32 5.68
N VAL A 748 27.74 8.84 4.45
CA VAL A 748 28.24 9.46 3.21
C VAL A 748 27.08 10.06 2.44
N THR A 749 27.17 11.34 2.10
CA THR A 749 26.19 12.05 1.26
C THR A 749 26.85 12.43 -0.06
N THR A 750 26.22 12.09 -1.20
CA THR A 750 26.82 12.29 -2.52
C THR A 750 26.07 13.36 -3.33
N LEU A 751 26.75 14.45 -3.67
CA LEU A 751 26.27 15.44 -4.64
C LEU A 751 26.77 15.12 -6.05
N LEU A 752 25.99 15.49 -7.07
CA LEU A 752 26.36 15.33 -8.47
C LEU A 752 26.31 16.65 -9.22
N THR A 753 27.42 17.01 -9.87
CA THR A 753 27.65 18.32 -10.48
C THR A 753 28.13 18.24 -11.94
N GLN A 754 27.87 19.28 -12.72
CA GLN A 754 28.53 19.51 -14.02
C GLN A 754 29.71 20.49 -13.90
N ARG A 755 30.06 20.90 -12.67
CA ARG A 755 30.95 22.04 -12.41
C ARG A 755 31.97 21.70 -11.33
N TYR A 756 33.23 21.51 -11.72
CA TYR A 756 34.35 21.23 -10.80
C TYR A 756 34.47 22.25 -9.65
N ARG A 757 34.00 23.50 -9.86
CA ARG A 757 33.92 24.55 -8.82
C ARG A 757 33.10 24.18 -7.59
N LEU A 758 32.22 23.16 -7.65
CA LEU A 758 31.45 22.69 -6.49
C LEU A 758 32.35 22.05 -5.44
N VAL A 759 33.41 21.34 -5.84
CA VAL A 759 34.36 20.75 -4.88
C VAL A 759 35.14 21.85 -4.18
N GLU A 760 35.73 22.78 -4.95
CA GLU A 760 36.45 23.95 -4.40
C GLU A 760 35.57 24.83 -3.50
N PHE A 761 34.24 24.81 -3.72
CA PHE A 761 33.28 25.51 -2.89
C PHE A 761 33.11 24.81 -1.53
N TYR A 762 32.85 23.51 -1.51
CA TYR A 762 32.74 22.78 -0.23
C TYR A 762 34.08 22.65 0.50
N GLU A 763 35.22 22.60 -0.20
CA GLU A 763 36.56 22.69 0.42
C GLU A 763 36.72 24.00 1.19
N LYS A 764 36.19 25.11 0.66
CA LYS A 764 36.19 26.42 1.35
C LYS A 764 35.10 26.53 2.42
N VAL A 765 33.91 25.99 2.22
CA VAL A 765 32.83 26.02 3.23
C VAL A 765 33.19 25.16 4.44
N ILE A 766 33.65 23.93 4.24
CA ILE A 766 33.94 22.95 5.30
C ILE A 766 35.34 23.14 5.89
N GLY A 767 36.29 23.69 5.12
CA GLY A 767 37.68 23.89 5.55
C GLY A 767 38.56 22.62 5.48
N VAL A 768 38.08 21.58 4.80
CA VAL A 768 38.76 20.29 4.60
C VAL A 768 39.06 20.11 3.11
N SER A 769 40.29 19.72 2.76
CA SER A 769 40.67 19.40 1.37
C SER A 769 40.03 18.09 0.91
N ALA A 770 39.62 18.02 -0.35
CA ALA A 770 38.93 16.84 -0.88
C ALA A 770 39.91 15.74 -1.34
N GLU A 771 39.73 14.51 -0.84
CA GLU A 771 40.42 13.33 -1.34
C GLU A 771 39.85 12.93 -2.71
N ARG A 772 40.71 12.69 -3.70
CA ARG A 772 40.29 12.42 -5.10
C ARG A 772 40.71 11.03 -5.53
N HIS A 773 39.85 10.05 -5.27
CA HIS A 773 40.06 8.65 -5.68
C HIS A 773 39.93 8.45 -7.20
N ALA A 774 39.28 9.38 -7.92
CA ALA A 774 39.24 9.43 -9.39
C ALA A 774 39.18 10.89 -9.91
N PRO A 775 39.55 11.17 -11.17
CA PRO A 775 39.50 12.54 -11.73
C PRO A 775 38.10 13.18 -11.71
N VAL A 776 37.06 12.36 -11.68
CA VAL A 776 35.63 12.73 -11.77
C VAL A 776 34.88 12.57 -10.44
N PHE A 777 35.58 12.29 -9.34
CA PHE A 777 34.97 12.02 -8.03
C PHE A 777 35.88 12.46 -6.87
N ALA A 778 35.32 13.17 -5.89
CA ALA A 778 36.05 13.72 -4.75
C ALA A 778 35.26 13.54 -3.45
N GLU A 779 35.93 13.32 -2.33
CA GLU A 779 35.33 13.14 -1.00
C GLU A 779 35.92 14.12 0.02
N LEU A 780 35.05 14.85 0.72
CA LEU A 780 35.41 15.69 1.87
C LEU A 780 35.10 14.92 3.15
N VAL A 781 36.11 14.24 3.68
CA VAL A 781 35.98 13.35 4.84
C VAL A 781 36.06 14.17 6.13
N MET A 782 34.94 14.25 6.86
CA MET A 782 34.86 14.88 8.18
C MET A 782 34.89 13.80 9.29
N SER A 783 34.93 14.24 10.55
CA SER A 783 34.96 13.32 11.71
C SER A 783 33.65 12.55 11.92
N SER A 784 32.51 13.09 11.48
CA SER A 784 31.16 12.56 11.67
C SER A 784 30.50 12.01 10.39
N CYS A 785 30.90 12.49 9.21
CA CYS A 785 30.33 12.13 7.91
C CYS A 785 31.33 12.41 6.77
N THR A 786 31.01 11.96 5.55
CA THR A 786 31.77 12.31 4.34
C THR A 786 30.82 12.97 3.34
N LEU A 787 31.23 14.09 2.75
CA LEU A 787 30.54 14.71 1.60
C LEU A 787 31.25 14.30 0.32
N ALA A 788 30.67 13.35 -0.42
CA ALA A 788 31.13 12.94 -1.74
C ALA A 788 30.57 13.88 -2.81
N ILE A 789 31.35 14.16 -3.85
CA ILE A 789 30.99 15.01 -4.98
C ILE A 789 31.47 14.35 -6.28
N GLY A 790 30.53 13.85 -7.08
CA GLY A 790 30.78 13.26 -8.40
C GLY A 790 30.46 14.20 -9.55
N HIS A 791 31.19 14.07 -10.65
CA HIS A 791 30.86 14.73 -11.90
C HIS A 791 29.71 14.00 -12.64
N SER A 792 28.99 14.67 -13.54
CA SER A 792 27.92 14.05 -14.36
C SER A 792 28.38 12.84 -15.19
N GLN A 793 29.70 12.66 -15.37
CA GLN A 793 30.29 11.46 -15.98
C GLN A 793 30.23 10.22 -15.05
N THR A 794 30.29 10.36 -13.72
CA THR A 794 30.06 9.22 -12.82
C THR A 794 28.60 8.79 -12.80
N ALA A 795 27.66 9.70 -13.08
CA ALA A 795 26.24 9.37 -13.19
C ALA A 795 25.94 8.33 -14.28
N GLN A 796 26.75 8.27 -15.35
CA GLN A 796 26.60 7.26 -16.40
C GLN A 796 26.82 5.82 -15.91
N LEU A 797 27.61 5.63 -14.84
CA LEU A 797 27.85 4.31 -14.24
C LEU A 797 26.60 3.75 -13.53
N PHE A 798 25.65 4.62 -13.17
CA PHE A 798 24.36 4.25 -12.57
C PHE A 798 23.23 4.14 -13.60
N GLY A 799 23.56 4.24 -14.90
CA GLY A 799 22.61 4.21 -16.02
C GLY A 799 22.17 5.60 -16.47
N ALA A 800 21.88 5.75 -17.77
CA ALA A 800 21.57 7.05 -18.37
C ALA A 800 20.27 7.66 -17.81
N GLY A 801 20.36 8.86 -17.23
CA GLY A 801 19.21 9.58 -16.67
C GLY A 801 18.80 9.17 -15.25
N SER A 802 19.43 8.15 -14.66
CA SER A 802 19.19 7.72 -13.26
C SER A 802 19.44 8.81 -12.22
N VAL A 803 20.44 9.66 -12.49
CA VAL A 803 20.81 10.82 -11.67
C VAL A 803 21.26 11.94 -12.59
N VAL A 804 20.70 13.14 -12.38
CA VAL A 804 21.01 14.33 -13.18
C VAL A 804 21.63 15.40 -12.30
N ALA A 805 22.86 15.79 -12.65
CA ALA A 805 23.63 16.79 -11.93
C ALA A 805 22.92 18.16 -11.88
N ALA A 806 22.96 18.82 -10.73
CA ALA A 806 22.32 20.11 -10.44
C ALA A 806 20.78 20.18 -10.61
N GLN A 807 20.06 19.05 -10.77
CA GLN A 807 18.59 19.06 -10.94
C GLN A 807 17.82 18.96 -9.61
N ASN A 808 18.42 18.41 -8.54
CA ASN A 808 17.75 18.33 -7.24
C ASN A 808 17.88 19.65 -6.48
N HIS A 809 16.76 20.18 -5.97
CA HIS A 809 16.69 21.39 -5.14
C HIS A 809 15.84 21.20 -3.87
N THR A 810 15.44 19.97 -3.53
CA THR A 810 14.59 19.66 -2.35
C THR A 810 15.36 19.43 -1.06
N VAL A 811 16.70 19.41 -1.12
CA VAL A 811 17.59 19.13 0.00
C VAL A 811 18.23 20.41 0.55
N ILE A 812 18.28 20.52 1.88
CA ILE A 812 19.09 21.50 2.61
C ILE A 812 20.26 20.75 3.24
N ILE A 813 21.48 21.26 3.07
CA ILE A 813 22.69 20.69 3.69
C ILE A 813 23.06 21.56 4.88
N GLU A 814 23.00 21.00 6.08
CA GLU A 814 23.24 21.74 7.32
C GLU A 814 24.56 21.33 7.97
N PHE A 815 25.41 22.32 8.28
CA PHE A 815 26.63 22.12 9.06
C PHE A 815 26.55 22.89 10.37
N GLN A 816 26.84 22.21 11.48
CA GLN A 816 27.06 22.88 12.76
C GLN A 816 28.45 23.51 12.77
N VAL A 817 28.54 24.81 13.09
CA VAL A 817 29.78 25.59 13.15
C VAL A 817 29.98 26.19 14.55
N GLU A 818 31.22 26.52 14.90
CA GLU A 818 31.53 27.13 16.21
C GLU A 818 31.10 28.59 16.32
N ASN A 819 31.05 29.34 15.20
CA ASN A 819 30.47 30.68 15.18
C ASN A 819 29.94 31.08 13.79
N VAL A 820 28.64 31.39 13.69
CA VAL A 820 27.97 31.72 12.42
C VAL A 820 28.41 33.09 11.87
N GLU A 821 28.59 34.11 12.72
CA GLU A 821 29.08 35.43 12.30
C GLU A 821 30.47 35.38 11.66
N ALA A 822 31.40 34.62 12.25
CA ALA A 822 32.75 34.45 11.73
C ALA A 822 32.75 33.72 10.38
N GLU A 823 32.01 32.61 10.28
CA GLU A 823 31.90 31.83 9.05
C GLU A 823 31.19 32.61 7.94
N TYR A 824 30.16 33.37 8.29
CA TYR A 824 29.51 34.31 7.39
C TYR A 824 30.49 35.35 6.85
N ALA A 825 31.26 36.03 7.73
CA ALA A 825 32.25 37.02 7.32
C ALA A 825 33.37 36.40 6.45
N ARG A 826 33.77 35.15 6.74
CA ARG A 826 34.77 34.37 6.00
C ARG A 826 34.29 33.99 4.59
N LEU A 827 33.00 33.70 4.43
CA LEU A 827 32.41 33.20 3.18
C LEU A 827 31.73 34.30 2.34
N LYS A 828 31.35 35.45 2.91
CA LYS A 828 30.72 36.57 2.19
C LYS A 828 31.48 37.06 0.94
N PRO A 829 32.83 37.00 0.85
CA PRO A 829 33.57 37.34 -0.37
C PRO A 829 33.57 36.25 -1.47
N PHE A 830 33.00 35.07 -1.23
CA PHE A 830 33.11 33.89 -2.11
C PHE A 830 31.76 33.21 -2.44
N VAL A 831 30.74 33.40 -1.60
CA VAL A 831 29.38 32.88 -1.83
C VAL A 831 28.58 33.87 -2.69
N ASP A 832 28.24 33.43 -3.91
CA ASP A 832 27.53 34.24 -4.93
C ASP A 832 26.11 34.68 -4.48
N VAL A 833 25.38 33.83 -3.75
CA VAL A 833 23.94 34.00 -3.48
C VAL A 833 23.60 33.66 -2.02
N TRP A 834 23.34 34.70 -1.23
CA TRP A 834 22.81 34.57 0.13
C TRP A 834 21.28 34.54 0.13
N VAL A 835 20.70 33.66 0.96
CA VAL A 835 19.25 33.48 1.12
C VAL A 835 18.77 34.07 2.45
N MET A 836 19.62 34.00 3.49
CA MET A 836 19.37 34.60 4.80
C MET A 836 20.72 34.98 5.41
N GLU A 837 20.93 36.26 5.74
CA GLU A 837 22.09 36.71 6.55
C GLU A 837 21.95 36.21 8.02
N PRO A 838 23.02 36.19 8.85
CA PRO A 838 22.98 35.58 10.18
C PRO A 838 21.78 35.99 11.04
N THR A 839 20.89 35.03 11.29
CA THR A 839 19.57 35.23 11.91
C THR A 839 19.38 34.16 12.98
N THR A 840 18.78 34.54 14.11
CA THR A 840 18.45 33.59 15.18
C THR A 840 17.07 33.01 14.90
N MET A 841 17.01 31.72 14.63
CA MET A 841 15.78 31.00 14.32
C MET A 841 14.93 30.80 15.57
N PRO A 842 13.59 30.66 15.45
CA PRO A 842 12.69 30.51 16.59
C PRO A 842 13.01 29.35 17.55
N TRP A 843 13.71 28.32 17.06
CA TRP A 843 14.14 27.14 17.83
C TRP A 843 15.55 27.25 18.46
N GLY A 844 16.14 28.44 18.46
CA GLY A 844 17.36 28.77 19.23
C GLY A 844 18.70 28.59 18.52
N ASN A 845 18.70 28.17 17.26
CA ASN A 845 19.91 28.16 16.43
C ASN A 845 20.12 29.55 15.82
N ARG A 846 21.35 30.08 15.90
CA ARG A 846 21.85 31.06 14.94
C ARG A 846 22.06 30.31 13.63
N SER A 847 21.62 30.87 12.51
CA SER A 847 21.69 30.23 11.19
C SER A 847 21.99 31.24 10.10
N VAL A 848 22.64 30.80 9.04
CA VAL A 848 22.86 31.58 7.83
C VAL A 848 22.71 30.68 6.60
N LEU A 849 21.82 31.06 5.69
CA LEU A 849 21.49 30.25 4.51
C LEU A 849 21.99 30.91 3.23
N PHE A 850 22.52 30.08 2.34
CA PHE A 850 22.98 30.46 1.01
C PHE A 850 22.74 29.35 -0.01
N ARG A 851 22.96 29.66 -1.30
CA ARG A 851 22.97 28.67 -2.38
C ARG A 851 24.40 28.26 -2.69
N ASP A 852 24.59 26.96 -2.94
CA ASP A 852 25.83 26.47 -3.52
C ASP A 852 25.91 26.76 -5.05
N PRO A 853 27.08 26.55 -5.69
CA PRO A 853 27.29 26.78 -7.11
C PRO A 853 26.35 26.08 -8.09
N ASP A 854 25.55 25.10 -7.65
CA ASP A 854 24.58 24.35 -8.45
C ASP A 854 23.13 24.53 -7.96
N GLY A 855 22.90 25.30 -6.89
CA GLY A 855 21.59 25.75 -6.44
C GLY A 855 21.03 25.02 -5.21
N ASN A 856 21.78 24.13 -4.56
CA ASN A 856 21.34 23.52 -3.29
C ASN A 856 21.31 24.57 -2.17
N LEU A 857 20.44 24.41 -1.18
CA LEU A 857 20.50 25.23 0.03
C LEU A 857 21.58 24.69 0.97
N VAL A 858 22.44 25.57 1.47
CA VAL A 858 23.40 25.29 2.54
C VAL A 858 23.04 26.17 3.73
N ASN A 859 22.95 25.57 4.92
CA ASN A 859 22.82 26.27 6.19
C ASN A 859 24.08 26.04 7.03
N LEU A 860 24.67 27.10 7.58
CA LEU A 860 25.64 27.00 8.67
C LEU A 860 24.95 27.46 9.95
N PHE A 861 24.98 26.64 11.01
CA PHE A 861 24.26 26.94 12.25
C PHE A 861 25.10 26.76 13.52
N GLU A 862 24.78 27.55 14.53
CA GLU A 862 25.39 27.57 15.86
C GLU A 862 24.26 27.58 16.90
N PRO A 863 24.17 26.62 17.82
CA PRO A 863 23.18 26.66 18.90
C PRO A 863 23.51 27.80 19.88
N VAL A 864 22.62 28.79 20.06
CA VAL A 864 22.91 30.00 20.87
C VAL A 864 21.95 30.24 22.04
N THR A 865 20.80 29.56 22.11
CA THR A 865 19.98 29.53 23.34
C THR A 865 20.34 28.33 24.20
N GLU A 866 20.08 28.40 25.51
CA GLU A 866 20.38 27.29 26.44
C GLU A 866 19.69 25.98 26.01
N GLU A 867 18.42 26.04 25.60
CA GLU A 867 17.67 24.89 25.06
C GLU A 867 18.29 24.29 23.79
N ALA A 868 18.85 25.12 22.91
CA ALA A 868 19.51 24.65 21.69
C ALA A 868 20.89 24.08 22.00
N ILE A 869 21.66 24.72 22.88
CA ILE A 869 22.95 24.23 23.36
C ILE A 869 22.76 22.87 24.04
N GLU A 870 21.76 22.72 24.91
CA GLU A 870 21.44 21.46 25.57
C GLU A 870 21.12 20.35 24.53
N ARG A 871 20.22 20.64 23.58
CA ARG A 871 19.81 19.74 22.48
C ARG A 871 20.99 19.21 21.66
N PHE A 872 22.03 20.01 21.44
CA PHE A 872 23.25 19.63 20.70
C PHE A 872 24.45 19.29 21.60
N SER A 873 24.28 19.23 22.93
CA SER A 873 25.34 18.84 23.88
C SER A 873 25.32 17.36 24.27
N GLY A 874 24.17 16.69 24.12
CA GLY A 874 23.98 15.28 24.51
C GLY A 874 24.69 14.25 23.61
N THR A 875 25.14 14.64 22.42
CA THR A 875 25.90 13.77 21.51
C THR A 875 27.38 13.73 21.88
N ALA A 876 27.89 12.53 22.13
CA ALA A 876 29.25 12.33 22.65
C ALA A 876 30.34 12.91 21.72
N ARG A 877 31.04 13.95 22.19
CA ARG A 877 32.25 14.50 21.54
C ARG A 877 33.37 13.46 21.49
N TYR A 878 33.47 12.72 20.39
CA TYR A 878 34.67 11.95 20.04
C TYR A 878 35.82 12.90 19.66
N VAL A 879 36.47 13.48 20.67
CA VAL A 879 37.64 14.35 20.47
C VAL A 879 38.84 13.50 20.07
N TYR A 880 39.18 13.52 18.78
CA TYR A 880 40.38 12.85 18.27
C TYR A 880 41.64 13.66 18.64
N ARG A 881 42.12 13.50 19.88
CA ARG A 881 43.40 14.08 20.33
C ARG A 881 44.58 13.29 19.77
N SER A 882 44.99 13.64 18.56
CA SER A 882 46.32 13.33 18.05
C SER A 882 47.36 14.19 18.76
N ASP A 883 48.05 13.63 19.76
CA ASP A 883 49.43 14.06 20.05
C ASP A 883 50.22 12.98 20.81
N ILE A 884 51.44 12.69 20.35
CA ILE A 884 52.30 11.66 20.95
C ILE A 884 53.21 12.29 22.00
N LYS A 885 53.20 11.77 23.22
CA LYS A 885 54.38 11.80 24.11
C LYS A 885 54.44 10.62 25.07
N GLN A 886 55.67 10.19 25.31
CA GLN A 886 56.02 9.04 26.14
C GLN A 886 55.98 9.41 27.63
N THR A 887 55.58 8.49 28.53
CA THR A 887 56.45 8.02 29.64
C THR A 887 55.86 6.84 30.43
N ARG A 888 56.59 5.72 30.41
CA ARG A 888 56.93 4.77 31.51
C ARG A 888 55.98 4.56 32.70
N GLY A 889 55.65 3.28 32.93
CA GLY A 889 55.44 2.68 34.26
C GLY A 889 54.00 2.67 34.78
N SER A 890 53.56 1.70 35.59
CA SER A 890 54.20 0.43 35.99
C SER A 890 53.15 -0.66 36.23
N ALA A 891 53.61 -1.87 36.58
CA ALA A 891 52.79 -3.04 36.86
C ALA A 891 52.01 -2.95 38.19
N ASP A 892 51.39 -4.08 38.55
CA ASP A 892 50.64 -4.40 39.76
C ASP A 892 49.20 -3.83 39.80
N GLU A 893 48.13 -4.57 40.12
CA GLU A 893 48.02 -5.96 40.61
C GLU A 893 47.00 -6.77 39.78
N ALA A 894 47.10 -8.10 39.82
CA ALA A 894 46.05 -9.03 39.37
C ALA A 894 45.68 -9.96 40.53
N TYR A 895 44.40 -10.29 40.74
CA TYR A 895 43.92 -11.55 41.35
C TYR A 895 42.37 -11.64 41.39
N GLN A 896 41.80 -12.67 40.75
CA GLN A 896 40.57 -13.38 41.18
C GLN A 896 41.01 -14.74 41.79
N PRO A 897 40.21 -15.58 42.52
CA PRO A 897 38.75 -15.74 42.46
C PRO A 897 38.06 -16.19 43.80
N LEU A 898 36.84 -16.78 43.70
CA LEU A 898 36.20 -17.80 44.58
C LEU A 898 35.27 -17.41 45.77
N ALA A 899 33.96 -17.40 45.46
CA ALA A 899 32.92 -18.38 45.91
C ALA A 899 32.46 -18.57 47.39
N LYS A 900 31.16 -18.96 47.52
CA LYS A 900 30.46 -19.68 48.65
C LYS A 900 30.10 -18.86 49.92
N ALA A 901 29.07 -19.19 50.72
CA ALA A 901 27.92 -20.13 50.61
C ALA A 901 26.84 -19.97 51.72
N ASN A 902 25.69 -20.66 51.57
CA ASN A 902 24.79 -21.23 52.61
C ASN A 902 23.92 -20.26 53.45
N ARG A 903 22.77 -20.61 54.10
CA ARG A 903 21.97 -21.85 54.41
C ARG A 903 20.54 -21.38 54.83
N ALA A 904 19.44 -22.14 55.02
CA ALA A 904 18.89 -23.45 54.57
C ALA A 904 17.49 -23.70 55.25
N SER A 905 16.86 -24.89 55.04
CA SER A 905 15.60 -25.40 55.66
C SER A 905 14.28 -24.84 55.11
N ALA A 906 13.14 -25.56 55.02
CA ALA A 906 12.75 -26.96 55.34
C ALA A 906 11.33 -27.26 54.71
N MET A 907 10.73 -28.47 54.61
CA MET A 907 11.11 -29.90 54.65
C MET A 907 9.90 -30.78 54.17
N HIS A 908 10.08 -32.10 53.94
CA HIS A 908 9.04 -33.16 53.74
C HIS A 908 8.25 -33.13 52.39
N LYS A 909 8.23 -34.21 51.56
CA LYS A 909 7.60 -35.58 51.63
C LYS A 909 6.10 -35.58 51.26
N ALA A 910 5.53 -36.56 50.53
CA ALA A 910 6.06 -37.70 49.75
C ALA A 910 4.92 -38.38 48.92
N HIS A 911 5.26 -39.46 48.17
CA HIS A 911 4.36 -40.43 47.49
C HIS A 911 3.67 -39.95 46.18
N ARG A 912 3.83 -40.66 45.05
CA ARG A 912 3.25 -41.97 44.57
C ARG A 912 1.78 -41.83 44.11
N SER A 913 1.28 -42.48 43.05
CA SER A 913 1.91 -43.20 41.91
C SER A 913 0.82 -43.79 40.99
N ARG A 914 1.04 -43.86 39.66
CA ARG A 914 0.17 -44.54 38.65
C ARG A 914 -1.25 -43.92 38.52
N THR A 915 -2.06 -44.18 37.47
CA THR A 915 -2.02 -45.14 36.33
C THR A 915 -2.63 -44.42 35.11
N GLU A 916 -1.99 -44.42 33.94
CA GLU A 916 -2.31 -45.27 32.76
C GLU A 916 -3.63 -44.97 32.00
N SER A 917 -3.48 -44.58 30.72
CA SER A 917 -4.38 -44.85 29.58
C SER A 917 -5.76 -44.14 29.54
N HIS A 918 -6.48 -44.04 28.40
CA HIS A 918 -6.37 -44.74 27.10
C HIS A 918 -6.94 -43.88 25.93
N LEU A 919 -6.53 -44.20 24.69
CA LEU A 919 -7.16 -43.87 23.39
C LEU A 919 -7.16 -42.37 22.98
N CYS A 920 -6.53 -41.97 21.87
CA CYS A 920 -6.84 -42.29 20.46
C CYS A 920 -8.13 -41.66 19.92
N ARG A 921 -8.03 -40.40 19.49
CA ARG A 921 -8.11 -40.08 18.06
C ARG A 921 -7.11 -38.97 17.73
#